data_AF-A0A4U0WFX7-F1
#
_entry.id   AF-A0A4U0WFX7-F1
#
_cell.length_a   1.000
_cell.length_b   1.000
_cell.length_c   1.000
_cell.angle_alpha   90.00
_cell.angle_beta   90.00
_cell.angle_gamma   90.00
#
_symmetry.space_group_name_H-M   'P 1'
#
loop_
_entity.id
_entity.type
_entity.pdbx_description
1 polymer ?
#
loop_
_entity_poly.entity_id
_entity_poly.type
_entity_poly.pdbx_seq_one_letter_code
_entity_poly.pdbx_strand_id
1 'polypeptide(L)'
;MLFRALPTPTANIPVLDSVTILAGMASVLCFLGLQRKKAMLVRESIAILVPGIAQARKVGAAELGIHPAAGLSALSVVNGDTGVTTEELEPGLNEFLGLLGYVYGVPQTESRSPDRLNSVEMASTIDKDHPSPEEAEGMKQDYKIAMGNFLRSSVLQTFGSFNLKLDVLRTCISFCEVLPDFRGVLHFTAALFRVVGPGRVSNLNGNDVLVSLAREEQMRLATNMSRTIAAASKLGVRDIDADYWDDFLVRGVQVVEAAPANVPIARTKSELDEERQTQEQQLKGPFIYDPFAKKPDAKAAEKLLVAGESSVFVVEMQNPYDFELEIESLKLATEGVDFASIAENLTLGPFRTQHIVLEGCAHAAGVLKITGCVVKIRGCLERTFLIFVEPWSPEPDSRIKGIGLSAAEALTVRPTSWVSTSPQIKQTQPRPVPTSTIIPLTVVNQQPLIIVSHVSLPQSAMMILEGERKSFSITLSNTSANIPVDFLHLSFLDSTAEPLRAALSNKELSRGDVHELELQAMKGPALSWRRPETDAEVLTYISPGESVVFDIEVVGKPGLTDATVIFDYANLGMPSSEIKDKFFTRRVSFPVTVTVNASVQLHRLDVAPFTGDFAWSNQHHSRLATKGSDERLAHRRLASRATEKGENRFKSLLDRVGYGSNGDEHCLLLLDLRNAWPAPLSIALQVRDSLGSDDAPDDEWRRAYTVHETIQLGHVSRLVVLLPRMYLKNPHAPIPVLNPANQRQFIVNANKLPLEQERATREAFWYREEVLKHIRGTWKEDGNDRHGDIELRGIRLSSRMIDAIKSDEITMNMTVVSNGDREHAARQTGRSRFE
;
A
#
# COMPACT_ATOMS: atom_id res chain seq x y z
N MET A 1 58.49 43.69 25.79
CA MET A 1 59.34 44.58 24.95
C MET A 1 58.70 44.79 23.58
N LEU A 2 58.48 43.76 22.75
CA LEU A 2 57.95 43.90 21.37
C LEU A 2 56.65 44.73 21.25
N PHE A 3 55.63 44.46 22.07
CA PHE A 3 54.35 45.20 22.04
C PHE A 3 54.43 46.68 22.49
N ARG A 4 55.57 47.14 23.00
CA ARG A 4 55.80 48.58 23.26
C ARG A 4 56.13 49.35 21.98
N ALA A 5 56.50 48.66 20.91
CA ALA A 5 56.78 49.24 19.59
C ALA A 5 55.54 49.28 18.68
N LEU A 6 54.36 48.93 19.21
CA LEU A 6 53.12 48.92 18.44
C LEU A 6 52.72 50.38 18.15
N PRO A 7 52.53 50.75 16.87
CA PRO A 7 52.18 52.12 16.53
C PRO A 7 50.82 52.47 17.15
N THR A 8 50.78 53.52 17.96
CA THR A 8 49.53 54.03 18.53
C THR A 8 48.75 54.78 17.46
N PRO A 9 47.40 54.73 17.45
CA PRO A 9 46.57 55.41 16.45
C PRO A 9 46.73 56.94 16.44
N THR A 10 47.41 57.50 17.44
CA THR A 10 47.75 58.92 17.59
C THR A 10 49.10 59.30 16.97
N ALA A 11 49.89 58.33 16.51
CA ALA A 11 51.17 58.58 15.85
C ALA A 11 50.92 58.78 14.34
N ASN A 12 51.21 59.97 13.82
CA ASN A 12 51.12 60.32 12.39
C ASN A 12 52.23 59.62 11.57
N ILE A 13 52.26 58.29 11.59
CA ILE A 13 53.20 57.46 10.84
C ILE A 13 52.55 57.12 9.50
N PRO A 14 53.28 57.22 8.36
CA PRO A 14 52.72 56.84 7.07
C PRO A 14 52.35 55.34 7.06
N VAL A 15 51.37 54.99 6.22
CA VAL A 15 50.80 53.63 6.13
C VAL A 15 51.88 52.58 5.85
N LEU A 16 52.82 52.88 4.95
CA LEU A 16 53.89 51.96 4.55
C LEU A 16 54.85 51.65 5.72
N ASP A 17 55.27 52.67 6.47
CA ASP A 17 56.16 52.50 7.63
C ASP A 17 55.45 51.75 8.77
N SER A 18 54.16 52.00 8.96
CA SER A 18 53.35 51.28 9.95
C SER A 18 53.23 49.78 9.61
N VAL A 19 53.00 49.44 8.34
CA VAL A 19 52.90 48.05 7.88
C VAL A 19 54.25 47.32 7.97
N THR A 20 55.36 47.97 7.62
CA THR A 20 56.70 47.36 7.74
C THR A 20 57.08 47.06 9.19
N ILE A 21 56.77 47.97 10.12
CA ILE A 21 56.97 47.74 11.57
C ILE A 21 56.11 46.55 12.04
N LEU A 22 54.83 46.51 11.68
CA LEU A 22 53.93 45.41 12.05
C LEU A 22 54.37 44.07 11.44
N ALA A 23 54.85 44.06 10.20
CA ALA A 23 55.38 42.87 9.53
C ALA A 23 56.66 42.36 10.21
N GLY A 24 57.58 43.27 10.57
CA GLY A 24 58.79 42.93 11.35
C GLY A 24 58.44 42.31 12.70
N MET A 25 57.47 42.90 13.42
CA MET A 25 56.97 42.35 14.68
C MET A 25 56.29 40.98 14.49
N ALA A 26 55.50 40.81 13.43
CA ALA A 26 54.86 39.53 13.11
C ALA A 26 55.88 38.42 12.79
N SER A 27 56.99 38.76 12.12
CA SER A 27 58.09 37.81 11.85
C SER A 27 58.77 37.33 13.14
N VAL A 28 59.06 38.25 14.07
CA VAL A 28 59.62 37.88 15.38
C VAL A 28 58.65 37.01 16.17
N LEU A 29 57.35 37.30 16.15
CA LEU A 29 56.33 36.46 16.79
C LEU A 29 56.20 35.09 16.13
N CYS A 30 56.43 35.00 14.81
CA CYS A 30 56.47 33.74 14.09
C CYS A 30 57.65 32.86 14.56
N PHE A 31 58.84 33.45 14.70
CA PHE A 31 60.02 32.76 15.23
C PHE A 31 59.81 32.27 16.67
N LEU A 32 59.06 33.03 17.48
CA LEU A 32 58.69 32.63 18.85
C LEU A 32 57.54 31.62 18.93
N GLY A 33 56.98 31.18 17.79
CA GLY A 33 55.86 30.23 17.75
C GLY A 33 54.52 30.80 18.23
N LEU A 34 54.40 32.12 18.44
CA LEU A 34 53.21 32.76 19.00
C LEU A 34 52.18 33.12 17.90
N GLN A 35 51.60 32.09 17.28
CA GLN A 35 50.76 32.24 16.07
C GLN A 35 49.53 33.13 16.25
N ARG A 36 48.82 33.07 17.40
CA ARG A 36 47.68 33.96 17.66
C ARG A 36 48.06 35.43 17.77
N LYS A 37 49.21 35.72 18.37
CA LYS A 37 49.70 37.10 18.50
C LYS A 37 50.20 37.62 17.15
N LYS A 38 50.85 36.76 16.36
CA LYS A 38 51.19 37.05 14.96
C LYS A 38 49.93 37.40 14.15
N ALA A 39 48.90 36.54 14.21
CA ALA A 39 47.63 36.73 13.51
C ALA A 39 46.94 38.04 13.91
N MET A 40 46.99 38.44 15.19
CA MET A 40 46.49 39.74 15.64
C MET A 40 47.21 40.91 14.95
N LEU A 41 48.56 40.89 14.88
CA LEU A 41 49.32 41.94 14.19
C LEU A 41 49.08 41.94 12.68
N VAL A 42 48.93 40.75 12.08
CA VAL A 42 48.60 40.60 10.65
C VAL A 42 47.23 41.20 10.34
N ARG A 43 46.21 40.88 11.14
CA ARG A 43 44.88 41.50 10.99
C ARG A 43 44.94 43.02 11.10
N GLU A 44 45.72 43.54 12.05
CA GLU A 44 45.90 44.99 12.21
C GLU A 44 46.59 45.63 11.00
N SER A 45 47.61 44.97 10.44
CA SER A 45 48.26 45.44 9.21
C SER A 45 47.28 45.47 8.02
N ILE A 46 46.40 44.47 7.88
CA ILE A 46 45.36 44.45 6.85
C ILE A 46 44.36 45.60 7.05
N ALA A 47 43.91 45.83 8.30
CA ALA A 47 42.98 46.90 8.62
C ALA A 47 43.53 48.30 8.28
N ILE A 48 44.84 48.52 8.44
CA ILE A 48 45.50 49.78 8.06
C ILE A 48 45.69 49.88 6.53
N LEU A 49 45.95 48.75 5.86
CA LEU A 49 46.20 48.71 4.41
C LEU A 49 44.93 48.96 3.59
N VAL A 50 43.77 48.49 4.06
CA VAL A 50 42.48 48.59 3.36
C VAL A 50 42.13 50.05 2.97
N PRO A 51 42.11 51.03 3.89
CA PRO A 51 41.88 52.43 3.55
C PRO A 51 42.95 52.99 2.59
N GLY A 52 44.22 52.59 2.76
CA GLY A 52 45.34 53.05 1.94
C GLY A 52 45.21 52.62 0.47
N ILE A 53 44.91 51.34 0.22
CA ILE A 53 44.68 50.86 -1.15
C ILE A 53 43.40 51.46 -1.74
N ALA A 54 42.33 51.56 -0.95
CA ALA A 54 41.09 52.18 -1.42
C ALA A 54 41.31 53.64 -1.85
N GLN A 55 42.13 54.40 -1.12
CA GLN A 55 42.52 55.77 -1.50
C GLN A 55 43.39 55.78 -2.76
N ALA A 56 44.39 54.90 -2.84
CA ALA A 56 45.23 54.77 -4.03
C ALA A 56 44.42 54.47 -5.30
N ARG A 57 43.40 53.59 -5.20
CA ARG A 57 42.48 53.30 -6.30
C ARG A 57 41.64 54.50 -6.72
N LYS A 58 41.14 55.28 -5.76
CA LYS A 58 40.38 56.50 -6.05
C LYS A 58 41.23 57.54 -6.78
N VAL A 59 42.49 57.69 -6.36
CA VAL A 59 43.44 58.59 -7.00
C VAL A 59 43.79 58.09 -8.40
N GLY A 60 44.12 56.80 -8.58
CA GLY A 60 44.41 56.23 -9.90
C GLY A 60 43.21 56.29 -10.86
N ALA A 61 41.99 56.07 -10.38
CA ALA A 61 40.78 56.24 -11.19
C ALA A 61 40.56 57.71 -11.59
N ALA A 62 40.83 58.66 -10.69
CA ALA A 62 40.75 60.09 -10.97
C ALA A 62 41.82 60.53 -11.98
N GLU A 63 43.04 60.00 -11.91
CA GLU A 63 44.12 60.25 -12.87
C GLU A 63 43.78 59.72 -14.27
N LEU A 64 43.06 58.60 -14.35
CA LEU A 64 42.59 58.02 -15.61
C LEU A 64 41.25 58.61 -16.11
N GLY A 65 40.66 59.56 -15.40
CA GLY A 65 39.37 60.19 -15.76
C GLY A 65 38.17 59.23 -15.69
N ILE A 66 38.29 58.12 -14.98
CA ILE A 66 37.25 57.09 -14.86
C ILE A 66 36.55 57.26 -13.52
N HIS A 67 35.22 57.12 -13.51
CA HIS A 67 34.46 57.15 -12.26
C HIS A 67 35.00 56.06 -11.30
N PRO A 68 35.30 56.36 -10.02
CA PRO A 68 35.93 55.40 -9.10
C PRO A 68 35.21 54.06 -8.96
N ALA A 69 33.88 54.04 -9.16
CA ALA A 69 33.08 52.81 -9.16
C ALA A 69 33.17 51.98 -10.46
N ALA A 70 33.62 52.57 -11.57
CA ALA A 70 33.76 51.93 -12.89
C ALA A 70 35.21 51.55 -13.24
N GLY A 71 36.19 51.96 -12.43
CA GLY A 71 37.62 51.74 -12.68
C GLY A 71 38.05 50.27 -12.76
N LEU A 72 37.21 49.34 -12.29
CA LEU A 72 37.52 47.91 -12.21
C LEU A 72 37.56 47.24 -13.60
N SER A 73 36.58 47.52 -14.46
CA SER A 73 36.55 47.00 -15.83
C SER A 73 37.61 47.66 -16.72
N ALA A 74 37.96 48.92 -16.45
CA ALA A 74 38.92 49.68 -17.25
C ALA A 74 40.39 49.40 -16.87
N LEU A 75 40.72 49.20 -15.58
CA LEU A 75 42.09 48.89 -15.16
C LEU A 75 42.57 47.49 -15.60
N SER A 76 41.66 46.52 -15.72
CA SER A 76 42.01 45.19 -16.28
C SER A 76 42.40 45.25 -17.76
N VAL A 77 41.82 46.19 -18.52
CA VAL A 77 42.13 46.42 -19.95
C VAL A 77 43.44 47.21 -20.13
N VAL A 78 43.78 48.09 -19.18
CA VAL A 78 45.01 48.91 -19.23
C VAL A 78 46.25 48.13 -18.78
N ASN A 79 46.11 47.14 -17.88
CA ASN A 79 47.22 46.32 -17.40
C ASN A 79 47.74 45.27 -18.41
N GLY A 80 47.20 45.22 -19.63
CA GLY A 80 47.67 44.32 -20.69
C GLY A 80 49.11 44.57 -21.18
N ASP A 81 49.73 45.71 -20.82
CA ASP A 81 51.04 46.13 -21.36
C ASP A 81 52.12 46.41 -20.29
N THR A 82 51.83 46.19 -18.99
CA THR A 82 52.83 46.24 -17.92
C THR A 82 52.79 44.94 -17.11
N GLY A 83 53.78 44.07 -17.34
CA GLY A 83 53.87 42.70 -16.85
C GLY A 83 53.97 42.51 -15.34
N VAL A 84 52.90 42.80 -14.60
CA VAL A 84 52.59 42.22 -13.29
C VAL A 84 51.23 41.57 -13.41
N THR A 85 51.22 40.33 -13.91
CA THR A 85 50.04 39.48 -13.92
C THR A 85 49.71 39.09 -12.48
N THR A 86 48.57 39.56 -11.98
CA THR A 86 48.02 39.20 -10.66
C THR A 86 47.79 37.70 -10.48
N GLU A 87 47.80 36.92 -11.56
CA GLU A 87 47.60 35.46 -11.56
C GLU A 87 48.64 34.67 -10.73
N GLU A 88 49.89 35.15 -10.61
CA GLU A 88 50.92 34.46 -9.79
C GLU A 88 50.86 34.82 -8.29
N LEU A 89 50.22 35.95 -7.95
CA LEU A 89 50.13 36.46 -6.57
C LEU A 89 48.87 35.94 -5.83
N GLU A 90 47.83 35.58 -6.58
CA GLU A 90 46.53 35.09 -6.10
C GLU A 90 46.59 33.85 -5.18
N PRO A 91 47.36 32.77 -5.48
CA PRO A 91 47.37 31.59 -4.62
C PRO A 91 48.00 31.87 -3.25
N GLY A 92 49.07 32.66 -3.21
CA GLY A 92 49.77 32.99 -1.96
C GLY A 92 48.96 33.93 -1.06
N LEU A 93 48.16 34.83 -1.65
CA LEU A 93 47.29 35.74 -0.89
C LEU A 93 46.12 35.00 -0.23
N ASN A 94 45.46 34.12 -0.97
CA ASN A 94 44.35 33.31 -0.44
C ASN A 94 44.84 32.32 0.62
N GLU A 95 46.00 31.69 0.43
CA GLU A 95 46.63 30.85 1.46
C GLU A 95 46.96 31.66 2.73
N PHE A 96 47.49 32.88 2.57
CA PHE A 96 47.81 33.77 3.69
C PHE A 96 46.56 34.20 4.48
N LEU A 97 45.51 34.64 3.80
CA LEU A 97 44.24 35.02 4.43
C LEU A 97 43.51 33.80 5.02
N GLY A 98 43.62 32.65 4.37
CA GLY A 98 43.14 31.37 4.87
C GLY A 98 43.83 31.01 6.19
N LEU A 99 45.16 31.07 6.24
CA LEU A 99 45.94 30.83 7.47
C LEU A 99 45.53 31.79 8.59
N LEU A 100 45.26 33.06 8.28
CA LEU A 100 44.74 34.02 9.23
C LEU A 100 43.39 33.55 9.81
N GLY A 101 42.43 33.17 8.95
CA GLY A 101 41.15 32.63 9.38
C GLY A 101 41.27 31.34 10.21
N TYR A 102 42.17 30.44 9.80
CA TYR A 102 42.43 29.18 10.49
C TYR A 102 42.92 29.37 11.93
N VAL A 103 43.84 30.32 12.17
CA VAL A 103 44.35 30.62 13.52
C VAL A 103 43.23 31.07 14.48
N TYR A 104 42.18 31.70 13.96
CA TYR A 104 40.99 32.10 14.71
C TYR A 104 39.86 31.06 14.74
N GLY A 105 40.04 29.90 14.08
CA GLY A 105 39.06 28.81 14.08
C GLY A 105 37.91 29.00 13.09
N VAL A 106 38.18 29.65 11.96
CA VAL A 106 37.26 29.66 10.82
C VAL A 106 37.36 28.30 10.09
N PRO A 107 36.22 27.62 9.83
CA PRO A 107 36.23 26.39 9.04
C PRO A 107 36.67 26.70 7.61
N GLN A 108 37.82 26.14 7.20
CA GLN A 108 38.28 26.26 5.82
C GLN A 108 37.52 25.29 4.91
N THR A 109 37.27 25.75 3.68
CA THR A 109 36.44 25.01 2.70
C THR A 109 37.26 24.46 1.53
N GLU A 110 38.56 24.75 1.47
CA GLU A 110 39.38 24.30 0.33
C GLU A 110 39.88 22.86 0.48
N SER A 111 39.11 21.96 -0.13
CA SER A 111 39.61 20.80 -0.84
C SER A 111 40.24 21.27 -2.17
N ARG A 112 41.51 21.68 -2.14
CA ARG A 112 42.34 21.78 -3.36
C ARG A 112 43.83 21.54 -3.09
N SER A 113 44.16 20.37 -2.56
CA SER A 113 45.39 19.62 -2.88
C SER A 113 45.41 18.28 -2.11
N PRO A 114 45.52 17.11 -2.78
CA PRO A 114 45.71 15.84 -2.10
C PRO A 114 47.12 15.62 -1.51
N ASP A 115 48.07 16.55 -1.73
CA ASP A 115 49.50 16.23 -1.58
C ASP A 115 50.24 16.89 -0.40
N ARG A 116 49.57 17.63 0.49
CA ARG A 116 50.25 18.24 1.64
C ARG A 116 49.51 18.11 2.95
N LEU A 117 49.16 16.88 3.32
CA LEU A 117 49.17 16.43 4.73
C LEU A 117 49.19 14.89 4.86
N ASN A 118 49.88 14.17 3.97
CA ASN A 118 50.17 12.73 4.12
C ASN A 118 51.30 12.51 5.14
N SER A 119 51.07 12.87 6.40
CA SER A 119 51.95 12.47 7.50
C SER A 119 51.18 12.18 8.77
N VAL A 120 50.14 11.35 8.67
CA VAL A 120 49.75 10.41 9.74
C VAL A 120 49.16 9.18 9.04
N GLU A 121 50.02 8.26 8.61
CA GLU A 121 49.62 6.89 8.31
C GLU A 121 49.03 6.28 9.59
N MET A 122 47.71 6.09 9.60
CA MET A 122 47.06 5.24 10.57
C MET A 122 46.99 3.84 9.96
N ALA A 123 47.85 2.96 10.48
CA ALA A 123 48.00 1.58 10.06
C ALA A 123 46.65 0.84 10.02
N SER A 124 46.18 0.52 8.82
CA SER A 124 45.27 -0.60 8.58
C SER A 124 46.12 -1.79 8.13
N THR A 125 46.32 -2.75 9.03
CA THR A 125 46.66 -4.12 8.64
C THR A 125 45.56 -4.63 7.73
N ILE A 126 45.84 -4.74 6.43
CA ILE A 126 45.01 -5.42 5.44
C ILE A 126 45.86 -6.55 4.87
N ASP A 127 45.45 -7.78 5.18
CA ASP A 127 45.79 -8.98 4.43
C ASP A 127 45.43 -8.75 2.97
N LYS A 128 46.40 -9.00 2.09
CA LYS A 128 46.19 -9.03 0.65
C LYS A 128 45.39 -10.29 0.33
N ASP A 129 44.24 -10.15 -0.32
CA ASP A 129 43.93 -10.87 -1.57
C ASP A 129 42.55 -10.49 -2.14
N HIS A 130 42.54 -10.32 -3.47
CA HIS A 130 41.43 -10.19 -4.44
C HIS A 130 40.86 -8.79 -4.79
N PRO A 131 40.70 -8.47 -6.11
CA PRO A 131 40.24 -7.17 -6.61
C PRO A 131 38.74 -7.09 -7.02
N SER A 132 38.22 -5.84 -7.05
CA SER A 132 36.93 -5.32 -7.60
C SER A 132 35.64 -5.55 -6.77
N PRO A 133 34.66 -4.60 -6.70
CA PRO A 133 34.26 -3.58 -7.68
C PRO A 133 34.35 -2.11 -7.21
N GLU A 134 34.93 -1.25 -8.05
CA GLU A 134 35.47 0.08 -7.68
C GLU A 134 34.43 1.23 -7.59
N GLU A 135 33.18 1.03 -8.04
CA GLU A 135 32.19 2.13 -8.11
C GLU A 135 31.36 2.29 -6.82
N ALA A 136 31.05 1.19 -6.12
CA ALA A 136 30.28 1.23 -4.86
C ALA A 136 31.12 1.63 -3.63
N GLU A 137 32.46 1.49 -3.72
CA GLU A 137 33.38 1.92 -2.67
C GLU A 137 33.64 3.43 -2.72
N GLY A 138 33.68 4.03 -3.92
CA GLY A 138 33.88 5.48 -4.11
C GLY A 138 32.82 6.33 -3.39
N MET A 139 31.53 6.02 -3.59
CA MET A 139 30.43 6.80 -2.98
C MET A 139 30.36 6.64 -1.44
N LYS A 140 30.71 5.45 -0.91
CA LYS A 140 30.81 5.23 0.54
C LYS A 140 31.99 5.99 1.15
N GLN A 141 33.07 6.14 0.39
CA GLN A 141 34.22 6.93 0.78
C GLN A 141 33.90 8.42 0.77
N ASP A 142 33.20 8.90 -0.26
CA ASP A 142 32.74 10.29 -0.36
C ASP A 142 31.76 10.66 0.76
N TYR A 143 30.84 9.76 1.11
CA TYR A 143 29.95 9.94 2.26
C TYR A 143 30.72 10.10 3.58
N LYS A 144 31.73 9.26 3.81
CA LYS A 144 32.58 9.33 5.03
C LYS A 144 33.38 10.63 5.08
N ILE A 145 33.94 11.05 3.95
CA ILE A 145 34.71 12.30 3.82
C ILE A 145 33.80 13.50 4.07
N ALA A 146 32.62 13.54 3.44
CA ALA A 146 31.64 14.62 3.60
C ALA A 146 31.16 14.74 5.06
N MET A 147 30.84 13.61 5.71
CA MET A 147 30.46 13.58 7.12
C MET A 147 31.60 14.02 8.05
N GLY A 148 32.84 13.61 7.77
CA GLY A 148 34.01 14.03 8.53
C GLY A 148 34.27 15.54 8.45
N ASN A 149 34.17 16.11 7.25
CA ASN A 149 34.31 17.55 7.03
C ASN A 149 33.19 18.34 7.72
N PHE A 150 31.95 17.85 7.64
CA PHE A 150 30.80 18.41 8.32
C PHE A 150 31.00 18.47 9.86
N LEU A 151 31.43 17.36 10.48
CA LEU A 151 31.68 17.31 11.92
C LEU A 151 32.77 18.29 12.34
N ARG A 152 33.87 18.34 11.56
CA ARG A 152 34.97 19.28 11.80
C ARG A 152 34.48 20.73 11.72
N SER A 153 33.67 21.07 10.72
CA SER A 153 33.10 22.39 10.53
C SER A 153 32.20 22.81 11.70
N SER A 154 31.29 21.93 12.12
CA SER A 154 30.34 22.17 13.22
C SER A 154 31.03 22.37 14.58
N VAL A 155 32.10 21.59 14.83
CA VAL A 155 32.94 21.74 16.02
C VAL A 155 33.70 23.07 15.98
N LEU A 156 34.28 23.42 14.83
CA LEU A 156 35.00 24.68 14.66
C LEU A 156 34.08 25.89 14.83
N GLN A 157 32.82 25.85 14.36
CA GLN A 157 31.84 26.92 14.58
C GLN A 157 31.64 27.21 16.08
N THR A 158 31.41 26.17 16.88
CA THR A 158 31.14 26.28 18.32
C THR A 158 32.39 26.62 19.14
N PHE A 159 33.59 26.37 18.60
CA PHE A 159 34.85 26.56 19.31
C PHE A 159 35.42 27.99 19.20
N GLY A 160 35.77 28.62 20.32
CA GLY A 160 36.47 29.91 20.34
C GLY A 160 35.54 31.14 20.39
N SER A 161 36.11 32.33 20.19
CA SER A 161 35.35 33.60 20.25
C SER A 161 34.67 33.88 18.91
N PHE A 162 33.34 33.93 18.92
CA PHE A 162 32.52 34.23 17.76
C PHE A 162 32.80 35.63 17.18
N ASN A 163 32.87 36.66 18.04
CA ASN A 163 33.12 38.03 17.61
C ASN A 163 34.48 38.20 16.89
N LEU A 164 35.52 37.51 17.37
CA LEU A 164 36.84 37.58 16.74
C LEU A 164 36.84 36.94 15.35
N LYS A 165 36.11 35.85 15.15
CA LYS A 165 35.97 35.23 13.82
C LYS A 165 35.24 36.17 12.86
N LEU A 166 34.16 36.78 13.31
CA LEU A 166 33.41 37.77 12.53
C LEU A 166 34.29 38.95 12.12
N ASP A 167 35.04 39.53 13.06
CA ASP A 167 35.90 40.67 12.79
C ASP A 167 36.99 40.33 11.77
N VAL A 168 37.62 39.16 11.91
CA VAL A 168 38.64 38.69 10.97
C VAL A 168 38.05 38.46 9.59
N LEU A 169 36.89 37.79 9.49
CA LEU A 169 36.22 37.55 8.21
C LEU A 169 35.79 38.85 7.53
N ARG A 170 35.25 39.82 8.28
CA ARG A 170 34.93 41.16 7.77
C ARG A 170 36.16 41.88 7.24
N THR A 171 37.30 41.79 7.94
CA THR A 171 38.56 42.37 7.45
C THR A 171 39.07 41.68 6.19
N CYS A 172 38.97 40.34 6.10
CA CYS A 172 39.35 39.60 4.88
C CYS A 172 38.44 39.96 3.69
N ILE A 173 37.12 40.02 3.88
CA ILE A 173 36.16 40.42 2.83
C ILE A 173 36.48 41.84 2.34
N SER A 174 36.62 42.80 3.26
CA SER A 174 36.93 44.20 2.92
C SER A 174 38.26 44.32 2.17
N PHE A 175 39.23 43.49 2.51
CA PHE A 175 40.53 43.45 1.85
C PHE A 175 40.46 42.85 0.44
N CYS A 176 39.76 41.73 0.25
CA CYS A 176 39.53 41.13 -1.06
C CYS A 176 38.72 42.04 -1.99
N GLU A 177 37.72 42.78 -1.46
CA GLU A 177 36.96 43.78 -2.23
C GLU A 177 37.84 44.93 -2.75
N VAL A 178 38.84 45.32 -1.94
CA VAL A 178 39.77 46.39 -2.29
C VAL A 178 40.84 45.91 -3.28
N LEU A 179 41.23 44.63 -3.25
CA LEU A 179 42.16 43.96 -4.18
C LEU A 179 41.49 43.27 -5.40
N PRO A 180 40.28 43.67 -5.76
CA PRO A 180 39.29 42.91 -6.55
C PRO A 180 39.45 41.39 -6.68
N ASP A 181 39.74 40.67 -5.60
CA ASP A 181 39.79 39.20 -5.62
C ASP A 181 38.36 38.61 -5.52
N PHE A 182 37.77 38.29 -6.67
CA PHE A 182 36.42 37.71 -6.74
C PHE A 182 36.31 36.41 -5.95
N ARG A 183 37.31 35.52 -6.05
CA ARG A 183 37.30 34.20 -5.40
C ARG A 183 37.43 34.34 -3.89
N GLY A 184 38.32 35.21 -3.43
CA GLY A 184 38.48 35.54 -2.01
C GLY A 184 37.20 36.14 -1.40
N VAL A 185 36.55 37.08 -2.09
CA VAL A 185 35.28 37.67 -1.62
C VAL A 185 34.21 36.58 -1.43
N LEU A 186 34.05 35.67 -2.38
CA LEU A 186 33.06 34.59 -2.29
C LEU A 186 33.40 33.60 -1.17
N HIS A 187 34.66 33.17 -1.09
CA HIS A 187 35.12 32.22 -0.07
C HIS A 187 34.91 32.76 1.35
N PHE A 188 35.36 33.98 1.63
CA PHE A 188 35.23 34.56 2.97
C PHE A 188 33.78 34.97 3.30
N THR A 189 32.97 35.36 2.32
CA THR A 189 31.54 35.62 2.52
C THR A 189 30.78 34.33 2.86
N ALA A 190 31.05 33.24 2.15
CA ALA A 190 30.49 31.92 2.46
C ALA A 190 30.96 31.42 3.84
N ALA A 191 32.25 31.58 4.17
CA ALA A 191 32.78 31.25 5.49
C ALA A 191 32.12 32.07 6.61
N LEU A 192 31.82 33.35 6.37
CA LEU A 192 31.07 34.20 7.30
C LEU A 192 29.65 33.67 7.50
N PHE A 193 28.89 33.42 6.44
CA PHE A 193 27.56 32.85 6.57
C PHE A 193 27.57 31.49 7.29
N ARG A 194 28.61 30.66 7.07
CA ARG A 194 28.78 29.38 7.76
C ARG A 194 29.06 29.57 9.25
N VAL A 195 29.90 30.53 9.64
CA VAL A 195 30.18 30.81 11.07
C VAL A 195 28.96 31.35 11.80
N VAL A 196 28.13 32.15 11.12
CA VAL A 196 26.93 32.79 11.71
C VAL A 196 25.67 31.92 11.60
N GLY A 197 25.71 30.89 10.76
CA GLY A 197 24.64 29.93 10.58
C GLY A 197 24.40 29.09 11.84
N PRO A 198 23.29 28.34 11.86
CA PRO A 198 22.80 27.68 13.07
C PRO A 198 23.71 26.56 13.59
N GLY A 199 24.55 25.95 12.75
CA GLY A 199 25.54 24.93 13.14
C GLY A 199 24.99 23.72 13.91
N ARG A 200 23.67 23.59 13.93
CA ARG A 200 22.87 22.67 14.74
C ARG A 200 21.65 22.27 13.93
N VAL A 201 21.27 21.00 14.06
CA VAL A 201 20.01 20.48 13.56
C VAL A 201 18.95 20.78 14.61
N SER A 202 18.09 21.77 14.34
CA SER A 202 16.96 22.09 15.22
C SER A 202 15.75 21.20 14.91
N ASN A 203 14.86 21.06 15.90
CA ASN A 203 13.55 20.46 15.68
C ASN A 203 12.79 21.24 14.61
N LEU A 204 12.11 20.52 13.71
CA LEU A 204 11.30 21.06 12.61
C LEU A 204 10.25 22.10 13.06
N ASN A 205 9.83 22.04 14.33
CA ASN A 205 8.83 22.93 14.93
C ASN A 205 9.41 24.01 15.85
N GLY A 206 10.73 24.09 16.01
CA GLY A 206 11.39 25.04 16.92
C GLY A 206 11.90 26.27 16.18
N ASN A 207 11.43 27.46 16.55
CA ASN A 207 11.95 28.77 16.11
C ASN A 207 13.37 29.09 16.63
N ASP A 208 14.13 28.09 17.09
CA ASP A 208 15.43 28.26 17.77
C ASP A 208 16.62 28.42 16.82
N VAL A 209 16.37 28.51 15.51
CA VAL A 209 17.40 28.65 14.47
C VAL A 209 17.66 30.14 14.22
N LEU A 210 18.45 30.77 15.08
CA LEU A 210 18.79 32.19 14.96
C LEU A 210 20.16 32.39 14.31
N VAL A 211 20.18 33.06 13.16
CA VAL A 211 21.40 33.57 12.54
C VAL A 211 21.85 34.80 13.33
N SER A 212 23.07 34.75 13.88
CA SER A 212 23.61 35.80 14.78
C SER A 212 24.09 37.07 14.04
N LEU A 213 23.42 37.48 12.96
CA LEU A 213 23.74 38.65 12.13
C LEU A 213 22.49 39.50 11.87
N ALA A 214 22.62 40.82 11.87
CA ALA A 214 21.52 41.72 11.53
C ALA A 214 21.05 41.53 10.07
N ARG A 215 19.75 41.68 9.84
CA ARG A 215 19.12 41.49 8.52
C ARG A 215 19.76 42.36 7.43
N GLU A 216 20.07 43.62 7.75
CA GLU A 216 20.68 44.55 6.79
C GLU A 216 22.06 44.07 6.34
N GLU A 217 22.85 43.50 7.26
CA GLU A 217 24.17 42.98 6.95
C GLU A 217 24.10 41.69 6.13
N GLN A 218 23.14 40.79 6.45
CA GLN A 218 22.89 39.59 5.64
C GLN A 218 22.52 39.95 4.19
N MET A 219 21.56 40.86 4.01
CA MET A 219 21.14 41.35 2.69
C MET A 219 22.29 42.01 1.92
N ARG A 220 23.10 42.82 2.61
CA ARG A 220 24.27 43.48 2.00
C ARG A 220 25.27 42.46 1.48
N LEU A 221 25.61 41.43 2.27
CA LEU A 221 26.56 40.39 1.90
C LEU A 221 26.04 39.52 0.75
N ALA A 222 24.77 39.10 0.79
CA ALA A 222 24.14 38.33 -0.29
C ALA A 222 24.07 39.13 -1.61
N THR A 223 23.72 40.42 -1.54
CA THR A 223 23.73 41.32 -2.70
C THR A 223 25.14 41.54 -3.23
N ASN A 224 26.14 41.59 -2.33
CA ASN A 224 27.52 41.72 -2.74
C ASN A 224 28.01 40.48 -3.48
N MET A 225 27.72 39.30 -2.95
CA MET A 225 28.04 38.01 -3.54
C MET A 225 27.48 37.86 -4.96
N SER A 226 26.19 38.15 -5.14
CA SER A 226 25.55 38.12 -6.47
C SER A 226 26.16 39.14 -7.45
N ARG A 227 26.50 40.36 -6.99
CA ARG A 227 27.20 41.35 -7.82
C ARG A 227 28.61 40.91 -8.21
N THR A 228 29.34 40.29 -7.29
CA THR A 228 30.70 39.76 -7.52
C THR A 228 30.66 38.67 -8.61
N ILE A 229 29.69 37.76 -8.56
CA ILE A 229 29.51 36.69 -9.57
C ILE A 229 29.08 37.29 -10.93
N ALA A 230 28.18 38.27 -10.91
CA ALA A 230 27.77 38.99 -12.12
C ALA A 230 28.90 39.82 -12.73
N ALA A 231 29.82 40.36 -11.92
CA ALA A 231 31.00 41.08 -12.38
C ALA A 231 32.06 40.12 -12.95
N ALA A 232 32.32 39.01 -12.27
CA ALA A 232 33.23 37.96 -12.71
C ALA A 232 32.82 37.38 -14.07
N SER A 233 31.54 37.04 -14.24
CA SER A 233 31.00 36.53 -15.50
C SER A 233 31.11 37.54 -16.65
N LYS A 234 30.89 38.84 -16.39
CA LYS A 234 31.08 39.92 -17.40
C LYS A 234 32.54 40.09 -17.82
N LEU A 235 33.48 39.82 -16.92
CA LEU A 235 34.93 39.88 -17.18
C LEU A 235 35.47 38.60 -17.84
N GLY A 236 34.62 37.61 -18.12
CA GLY A 236 34.99 36.39 -18.84
C GLY A 236 35.69 35.35 -17.97
N VAL A 237 35.78 35.55 -16.65
CA VAL A 237 36.33 34.55 -15.74
C VAL A 237 35.29 33.46 -15.52
N ARG A 238 35.57 32.26 -16.02
CA ARG A 238 34.69 31.08 -15.94
C ARG A 238 34.98 30.30 -14.65
N ASP A 239 33.99 29.55 -14.18
CA ASP A 239 34.08 28.65 -13.01
C ASP A 239 34.34 29.34 -11.66
N ILE A 240 33.76 30.53 -11.46
CA ILE A 240 33.73 31.18 -10.14
C ILE A 240 32.38 30.91 -9.48
N ASP A 241 32.34 29.85 -8.69
CA ASP A 241 31.23 29.50 -7.81
C ASP A 241 31.69 29.44 -6.36
N ALA A 242 30.77 29.75 -5.45
CA ALA A 242 31.03 29.67 -4.01
C ALA A 242 30.61 28.32 -3.42
N ASP A 243 31.21 27.95 -2.29
CA ASP A 243 30.73 26.84 -1.49
C ASP A 243 29.49 27.26 -0.69
N TYR A 244 28.39 26.55 -0.84
CA TYR A 244 27.21 26.82 -0.02
C TYR A 244 27.50 26.56 1.47
N TRP A 245 27.04 27.48 2.31
CA TRP A 245 27.50 27.62 3.69
C TRP A 245 26.70 26.82 4.72
N ASP A 246 25.45 26.47 4.43
CA ASP A 246 24.57 25.73 5.33
C ASP A 246 24.50 24.25 4.95
N ASP A 247 24.92 23.38 5.86
CA ASP A 247 24.95 21.93 5.66
C ASP A 247 23.58 21.26 5.86
N PHE A 248 22.58 21.96 6.42
CA PHE A 248 21.26 21.42 6.78
C PHE A 248 20.11 21.90 5.90
N LEU A 249 20.43 22.30 4.67
CA LEU A 249 19.46 22.78 3.69
C LEU A 249 18.30 21.78 3.49
N VAL A 250 18.57 20.48 3.52
CA VAL A 250 17.57 19.41 3.38
C VAL A 250 17.27 18.80 4.76
N ARG A 251 16.01 18.90 5.19
CA ARG A 251 15.55 18.41 6.51
C ARG A 251 14.89 17.04 6.44
N GLY A 252 14.19 16.77 5.33
CA GLY A 252 13.43 15.55 5.15
C GLY A 252 13.08 15.30 3.69
N VAL A 253 12.88 14.03 3.35
CA VAL A 253 12.28 13.61 2.08
C VAL A 253 11.17 12.64 2.42
N GLN A 254 9.99 12.86 1.85
CA GLN A 254 8.83 12.00 2.04
C GLN A 254 8.31 11.55 0.69
N VAL A 255 8.11 10.24 0.53
CA VAL A 255 7.42 9.69 -0.64
C VAL A 255 5.91 9.82 -0.41
N VAL A 256 5.21 10.43 -1.37
CA VAL A 256 3.75 10.53 -1.37
C VAL A 256 3.18 9.18 -1.82
N GLU A 257 2.19 8.68 -1.10
CA GLU A 257 1.51 7.43 -1.47
C GLU A 257 0.74 7.61 -2.78
N ALA A 258 0.90 6.64 -3.69
CA ALA A 258 0.17 6.63 -4.95
C ALA A 258 -1.34 6.42 -4.72
N ALA A 259 -2.16 6.78 -5.71
CA ALA A 259 -3.59 6.46 -5.69
C ALA A 259 -3.81 4.95 -5.44
N PRO A 260 -4.86 4.54 -4.71
CA PRO A 260 -5.03 3.15 -4.27
C PRO A 260 -5.07 2.14 -5.42
N ALA A 261 -5.52 2.55 -6.62
CA ALA A 261 -5.51 1.71 -7.82
C ALA A 261 -4.09 1.42 -8.36
N ASN A 262 -3.12 2.28 -8.05
CA ASN A 262 -1.75 2.22 -8.55
C ASN A 262 -0.78 1.58 -7.54
N VAL A 263 -1.19 1.46 -6.27
CA VAL A 263 -0.39 0.84 -5.20
C VAL A 263 -0.27 -0.66 -5.44
N PRO A 264 0.95 -1.19 -5.63
CA PRO A 264 1.15 -2.64 -5.74
C PRO A 264 0.92 -3.31 -4.38
N ILE A 265 0.16 -4.40 -4.41
CA ILE A 265 -0.15 -5.25 -3.26
C ILE A 265 0.68 -6.52 -3.38
N ALA A 266 1.54 -6.76 -2.39
CA ALA A 266 2.30 -8.01 -2.30
C ALA A 266 1.35 -9.19 -2.00
N ARG A 267 1.44 -10.24 -2.81
CA ARG A 267 0.68 -11.47 -2.67
C ARG A 267 1.62 -12.67 -2.63
N THR A 268 1.18 -13.71 -1.93
CA THR A 268 1.89 -15.00 -1.88
C THR A 268 1.15 -16.05 -2.70
N LYS A 269 1.87 -17.06 -3.20
CA LYS A 269 1.26 -18.14 -4.00
C LYS A 269 0.18 -18.91 -3.21
N SER A 270 0.38 -19.07 -1.90
CA SER A 270 -0.61 -19.70 -1.02
C SER A 270 -1.96 -18.98 -1.03
N GLU A 271 -1.97 -17.65 -1.08
CA GLU A 271 -3.23 -16.88 -1.16
C GLU A 271 -3.97 -17.04 -2.50
N LEU A 272 -3.24 -17.28 -3.62
CA LEU A 272 -3.86 -17.55 -4.92
C LEU A 272 -4.51 -18.93 -5.00
N ASP A 273 -3.85 -19.93 -4.41
CA ASP A 273 -4.33 -21.30 -4.40
C ASP A 273 -5.49 -21.48 -3.39
N GLU A 274 -5.47 -20.75 -2.27
CA GLU A 274 -6.55 -20.67 -1.27
C GLU A 274 -7.80 -19.89 -1.74
N GLU A 275 -7.70 -19.07 -2.80
CA GLU A 275 -8.84 -18.36 -3.40
C GLU A 275 -9.43 -19.09 -4.63
N ARG A 276 -8.65 -19.96 -5.30
CA ARG A 276 -9.14 -20.85 -6.39
C ARG A 276 -9.77 -22.15 -5.87
N GLN A 277 -9.44 -22.56 -4.66
CA GLN A 277 -10.15 -23.59 -3.90
C GLN A 277 -11.00 -22.88 -2.86
N THR A 278 -12.32 -22.89 -3.03
CA THR A 278 -13.35 -22.51 -2.05
C THR A 278 -12.83 -22.22 -0.63
N GLN A 279 -12.69 -20.95 -0.22
CA GLN A 279 -12.47 -20.48 1.17
C GLN A 279 -11.86 -21.52 2.14
N GLU A 280 -10.68 -22.05 1.84
CA GLU A 280 -9.96 -22.96 2.71
C GLU A 280 -8.62 -22.32 3.06
N GLN A 281 -8.43 -22.05 4.36
CA GLN A 281 -7.15 -21.72 5.03
C GLN A 281 -6.77 -20.25 5.32
N GLN A 282 -7.72 -19.41 5.74
CA GLN A 282 -7.38 -18.42 6.79
C GLN A 282 -7.68 -18.98 8.17
N LEU A 283 -6.80 -19.85 8.68
CA LEU A 283 -6.66 -20.18 10.11
C LEU A 283 -5.39 -21.02 10.33
N LYS A 284 -4.21 -20.44 10.07
CA LYS A 284 -2.96 -21.00 10.61
C LYS A 284 -2.72 -20.44 12.01
N GLY A 285 -3.11 -21.26 12.99
CA GLY A 285 -2.78 -21.12 14.41
C GLY A 285 -3.92 -21.61 15.32
N PRO A 286 -3.69 -22.55 16.26
CA PRO A 286 -4.73 -23.03 17.19
C PRO A 286 -5.09 -22.00 18.28
N PHE A 287 -4.62 -20.76 18.15
CA PHE A 287 -4.86 -19.66 19.08
C PHE A 287 -5.64 -18.56 18.38
N ILE A 288 -6.79 -18.21 18.95
CA ILE A 288 -7.68 -17.10 18.53
C ILE A 288 -6.97 -15.73 18.62
N TYR A 289 -5.83 -15.68 19.32
CA TYR A 289 -4.95 -14.52 19.46
C TYR A 289 -3.52 -15.05 19.60
N ASP A 290 -2.63 -14.73 18.66
CA ASP A 290 -1.19 -14.95 18.80
C ASP A 290 -0.55 -13.68 19.40
N PRO A 291 -0.20 -13.65 20.70
CA PRO A 291 0.44 -12.48 21.33
C PRO A 291 1.86 -12.25 20.81
N PHE A 292 2.43 -13.21 20.07
CA PHE A 292 3.78 -13.19 19.53
C PHE A 292 3.83 -12.92 18.02
N ALA A 293 2.67 -12.91 17.35
CA ALA A 293 2.56 -12.31 16.03
C ALA A 293 2.87 -10.81 16.19
N LYS A 294 4.12 -10.44 15.89
CA LYS A 294 4.52 -9.04 15.79
C LYS A 294 3.51 -8.40 14.86
N LYS A 295 2.65 -7.52 15.40
CA LYS A 295 1.93 -6.55 14.56
C LYS A 295 3.01 -5.97 13.64
N PRO A 296 2.85 -6.01 12.31
CA PRO A 296 3.80 -5.33 11.45
C PRO A 296 3.84 -3.90 11.98
N ASP A 297 5.02 -3.43 12.39
CA ASP A 297 5.20 -2.06 12.83
C ASP A 297 4.63 -1.19 11.70
N ALA A 298 3.53 -0.47 11.96
CA ALA A 298 2.89 0.39 10.96
C ALA A 298 3.86 1.49 10.46
N LYS A 299 5.02 1.66 11.13
CA LYS A 299 6.12 2.53 10.74
C LYS A 299 7.10 1.94 9.73
N ALA A 300 7.03 0.64 9.44
CA ALA A 300 7.92 -0.07 8.52
C ALA A 300 7.15 -0.79 7.40
N ALA A 301 6.05 -0.20 6.94
CA ALA A 301 5.50 -0.59 5.64
C ALA A 301 6.59 -0.31 4.58
N GLU A 302 7.06 -1.34 3.89
CA GLU A 302 7.98 -1.18 2.76
C GLU A 302 7.30 -0.25 1.75
N LYS A 303 7.89 0.92 1.53
CA LYS A 303 7.39 1.86 0.53
C LYS A 303 7.78 1.33 -0.84
N LEU A 304 6.77 0.87 -1.58
CA LEU A 304 6.90 0.27 -2.91
C LEU A 304 6.78 1.35 -3.99
N LEU A 305 7.68 1.30 -4.96
CA LEU A 305 7.60 2.06 -6.21
C LEU A 305 7.44 1.10 -7.39
N VAL A 306 6.94 1.57 -8.52
CA VAL A 306 6.83 0.78 -9.76
C VAL A 306 7.80 1.34 -10.80
N ALA A 307 8.58 0.47 -11.43
CA ALA A 307 9.48 0.88 -12.50
C ALA A 307 8.69 1.48 -13.68
N GLY A 308 9.22 2.54 -14.28
CA GLY A 308 8.61 3.26 -15.40
C GLY A 308 7.48 4.23 -15.03
N GLU A 309 7.09 4.31 -13.75
CA GLU A 309 6.05 5.23 -13.28
C GLU A 309 6.63 6.41 -12.50
N SER A 310 6.06 7.59 -12.73
CA SER A 310 6.41 8.80 -11.98
C SER A 310 5.81 8.73 -10.58
N SER A 311 6.67 8.83 -9.58
CA SER A 311 6.32 8.89 -8.16
C SER A 311 6.60 10.29 -7.62
N VAL A 312 5.75 10.75 -6.71
CA VAL A 312 5.84 12.11 -6.17
C VAL A 312 6.56 12.08 -4.82
N PHE A 313 7.54 12.98 -4.68
CA PHE A 313 8.36 13.16 -3.49
C PHE A 313 8.17 14.58 -2.97
N VAL A 314 8.11 14.73 -1.65
CA VAL A 314 8.11 16.02 -0.98
C VAL A 314 9.45 16.18 -0.27
N VAL A 315 10.26 17.11 -0.77
CA VAL A 315 11.53 17.49 -0.17
C VAL A 315 11.28 18.68 0.74
N GLU A 316 11.65 18.55 2.00
CA GLU A 316 11.58 19.63 2.98
C GLU A 316 12.92 20.34 3.04
N MET A 317 12.93 21.61 2.65
CA MET A 317 14.11 22.45 2.61
C MET A 317 13.99 23.61 3.59
N GLN A 318 15.10 23.99 4.24
CA GLN A 318 15.14 25.06 5.23
C GLN A 318 16.07 26.18 4.77
N ASN A 319 15.58 27.42 4.84
CA ASN A 319 16.40 28.62 4.75
C ASN A 319 16.40 29.37 6.09
N PRO A 320 17.51 29.38 6.84
CA PRO A 320 17.61 30.11 8.10
C PRO A 320 17.95 31.60 7.94
N TYR A 321 18.23 32.08 6.72
CA TYR A 321 18.67 33.46 6.47
C TYR A 321 17.53 34.38 6.03
N ASP A 322 17.68 35.70 6.26
CA ASP A 322 16.67 36.72 5.96
C ASP A 322 16.65 37.19 4.49
N PHE A 323 17.20 36.41 3.58
CA PHE A 323 17.19 36.65 2.13
C PHE A 323 16.73 35.42 1.35
N GLU A 324 16.26 35.63 0.13
CA GLU A 324 15.77 34.58 -0.75
C GLU A 324 16.92 33.80 -1.39
N LEU A 325 16.76 32.47 -1.48
CA LEU A 325 17.72 31.58 -2.14
C LEU A 325 17.12 31.09 -3.46
N GLU A 326 17.84 31.32 -4.56
CA GLU A 326 17.49 30.81 -5.88
C GLU A 326 18.20 29.48 -6.13
N ILE A 327 17.44 28.41 -6.34
CA ILE A 327 17.93 27.06 -6.61
C ILE A 327 17.78 26.81 -8.12
N GLU A 328 18.91 26.60 -8.80
CA GLU A 328 18.95 26.30 -10.23
C GLU A 328 18.42 24.89 -10.51
N SER A 329 18.89 23.90 -9.74
CA SER A 329 18.45 22.50 -9.89
C SER A 329 18.42 21.75 -8.56
N LEU A 330 17.41 20.91 -8.39
CA LEU A 330 17.22 19.99 -7.28
C LEU A 330 16.99 18.57 -7.82
N LYS A 331 17.79 17.61 -7.36
CA LYS A 331 17.68 16.18 -7.71
C LYS A 331 17.78 15.33 -6.45
N LEU A 332 17.16 14.15 -6.41
CA LEU A 332 17.39 13.20 -5.31
C LEU A 332 18.72 12.48 -5.49
N ALA A 333 19.50 12.37 -4.41
CA ALA A 333 20.70 11.56 -4.37
C ALA A 333 20.32 10.12 -4.02
N THR A 334 20.44 9.23 -5.00
CA THR A 334 20.00 7.83 -4.89
C THR A 334 21.15 6.85 -5.03
N GLU A 335 21.09 5.76 -4.29
CA GLU A 335 21.99 4.60 -4.39
C GLU A 335 21.17 3.37 -4.82
N GLY A 336 21.68 2.59 -5.77
CA GLY A 336 21.04 1.39 -6.28
C GLY A 336 20.52 1.57 -7.71
N VAL A 337 19.20 1.51 -7.88
CA VAL A 337 18.53 1.61 -9.18
C VAL A 337 18.67 3.01 -9.81
N ASP A 338 18.82 3.06 -11.13
CA ASP A 338 18.79 4.30 -11.92
C ASP A 338 17.46 5.05 -11.74
N PHE A 339 17.55 6.19 -11.08
CA PHE A 339 16.42 7.00 -10.69
C PHE A 339 16.60 8.44 -11.18
N ALA A 340 15.66 8.92 -11.99
CA ALA A 340 15.67 10.29 -12.49
C ALA A 340 14.67 11.12 -11.70
N SER A 341 15.14 12.21 -11.09
CA SER A 341 14.29 13.24 -10.49
C SER A 341 14.94 14.59 -10.70
N ILE A 342 14.17 15.58 -11.16
CA ILE A 342 14.68 16.92 -11.41
C ILE A 342 13.58 17.97 -11.20
N ALA A 343 13.93 19.02 -10.47
CA ALA A 343 13.18 20.26 -10.43
C ALA A 343 14.15 21.43 -10.66
N GLU A 344 13.74 22.40 -11.46
CA GLU A 344 14.58 23.54 -11.87
C GLU A 344 13.93 24.86 -11.47
N ASN A 345 14.76 25.90 -11.31
CA ASN A 345 14.33 27.28 -11.07
C ASN A 345 13.37 27.43 -9.87
N LEU A 346 13.78 26.92 -8.71
CA LEU A 346 13.02 26.99 -7.47
C LEU A 346 13.48 28.19 -6.63
N THR A 347 12.57 28.79 -5.87
CA THR A 347 12.86 29.90 -4.96
C THR A 347 12.50 29.53 -3.53
N LEU A 348 13.47 29.58 -2.63
CA LEU A 348 13.29 29.33 -1.21
C LEU A 348 13.26 30.65 -0.45
N GLY A 349 12.10 30.99 0.10
CA GLY A 349 11.86 32.28 0.76
C GLY A 349 12.74 32.52 2.00
N PRO A 350 12.84 33.78 2.46
CA PRO A 350 13.63 34.14 3.64
C PRO A 350 13.04 33.55 4.93
N PHE A 351 13.91 33.11 5.84
CA PHE A 351 13.61 32.59 7.18
C PHE A 351 12.42 31.61 7.17
N ARG A 352 12.48 30.58 6.32
CA ARG A 352 11.36 29.68 6.07
C ARG A 352 11.82 28.25 5.81
N THR A 353 11.03 27.30 6.30
CA THR A 353 11.03 25.91 5.85
C THR A 353 9.93 25.72 4.81
N GLN A 354 10.25 25.14 3.67
CA GLN A 354 9.33 24.97 2.54
C GLN A 354 9.36 23.54 2.03
N HIS A 355 8.18 23.03 1.70
CA HIS A 355 8.00 21.76 1.02
C HIS A 355 8.04 21.97 -0.49
N ILE A 356 8.95 21.29 -1.17
CA ILE A 356 9.09 21.28 -2.62
C ILE A 356 8.63 19.91 -3.12
N VAL A 357 7.69 19.92 -4.05
CA VAL A 357 7.20 18.71 -4.70
C VAL A 357 8.12 18.40 -5.87
N LEU A 358 8.58 17.17 -5.93
CA LEU A 358 9.51 16.65 -6.94
C LEU A 358 8.92 15.36 -7.51
N GLU A 359 8.92 15.25 -8.84
CA GLU A 359 8.57 14.01 -9.51
C GLU A 359 9.83 13.20 -9.79
N GLY A 360 9.74 11.88 -9.64
CA GLY A 360 10.86 11.00 -9.94
C GLY A 360 10.43 9.63 -10.44
N CYS A 361 11.19 9.09 -11.38
CA CYS A 361 10.91 7.83 -12.06
C CYS A 361 12.10 6.88 -11.92
N ALA A 362 11.83 5.66 -11.45
CA ALA A 362 12.79 4.57 -11.44
C ALA A 362 12.72 3.79 -12.76
N HIS A 363 13.85 3.49 -13.39
CA HIS A 363 13.84 2.83 -14.72
C HIS A 363 13.81 1.30 -14.64
N ALA A 364 14.34 0.72 -13.57
CA ALA A 364 14.45 -0.73 -13.39
C ALA A 364 13.93 -1.16 -12.01
N ALA A 365 13.63 -2.45 -11.85
CA ALA A 365 13.30 -3.01 -10.55
C ALA A 365 14.56 -3.23 -9.70
N GLY A 366 14.42 -3.11 -8.38
CA GLY A 366 15.52 -3.30 -7.45
C GLY A 366 15.37 -2.51 -6.16
N VAL A 367 16.43 -2.51 -5.35
CA VAL A 367 16.48 -1.74 -4.09
C VAL A 367 16.98 -0.33 -4.39
N LEU A 368 16.22 0.67 -3.98
CA LEU A 368 16.54 2.08 -4.12
C LEU A 368 16.72 2.68 -2.72
N LYS A 369 17.83 3.38 -2.48
CA LYS A 369 18.07 4.11 -1.23
C LYS A 369 18.24 5.58 -1.52
N ILE A 370 17.40 6.42 -0.92
CA ILE A 370 17.58 7.87 -0.97
C ILE A 370 18.49 8.27 0.20
N THR A 371 19.65 8.84 -0.12
CA THR A 371 20.66 9.28 0.87
C THR A 371 20.60 10.79 1.13
N GLY A 372 20.05 11.56 0.19
CA GLY A 372 20.11 13.02 0.19
C GLY A 372 19.44 13.66 -1.01
N CYS A 373 19.74 14.94 -1.23
CA CYS A 373 19.45 15.66 -2.47
C CYS A 373 20.72 16.30 -3.03
N VAL A 374 20.89 16.28 -4.34
CA VAL A 374 21.89 17.07 -5.05
C VAL A 374 21.24 18.42 -5.39
N VAL A 375 21.80 19.50 -4.86
CA VAL A 375 21.24 20.85 -5.02
C VAL A 375 22.29 21.77 -5.61
N LYS A 376 21.89 22.53 -6.63
CA LYS A 376 22.68 23.61 -7.21
C LYS A 376 21.99 24.93 -6.93
N ILE A 377 22.63 25.76 -6.11
CA ILE A 377 22.16 27.11 -5.79
C ILE A 377 22.82 28.07 -6.75
N ARG A 378 22.10 29.12 -7.16
CA ARG A 378 22.62 30.10 -8.11
C ARG A 378 23.89 30.77 -7.58
N GLY A 379 24.98 30.63 -8.31
CA GLY A 379 26.28 31.18 -7.92
C GLY A 379 27.06 30.35 -6.89
N CYS A 380 26.58 29.13 -6.59
CA CYS A 380 27.27 28.17 -5.74
C CYS A 380 27.49 26.85 -6.50
N LEU A 381 28.48 26.08 -6.03
CA LEU A 381 28.77 24.75 -6.57
C LEU A 381 27.63 23.77 -6.29
N GLU A 382 27.42 22.85 -7.23
CA GLU A 382 26.51 21.72 -7.04
C GLU A 382 27.04 20.81 -5.93
N ARG A 383 26.21 20.51 -4.94
CA ARG A 383 26.59 19.72 -3.77
C ARG A 383 25.50 18.75 -3.35
N THR A 384 25.92 17.60 -2.82
CA THR A 384 25.03 16.62 -2.18
C THR A 384 24.79 16.99 -0.72
N PHE A 385 23.52 17.17 -0.35
CA PHE A 385 23.04 17.44 1.00
C PHE A 385 22.41 16.16 1.59
N LEU A 386 22.88 15.75 2.76
CA LEU A 386 22.38 14.57 3.47
C LEU A 386 21.09 14.91 4.24
N ILE A 387 20.26 13.90 4.49
CA ILE A 387 19.00 14.05 5.23
C ILE A 387 19.26 13.89 6.73
N PHE A 388 18.88 14.89 7.53
CA PHE A 388 19.01 14.85 8.99
C PHE A 388 17.67 15.10 9.67
N VAL A 389 16.90 14.06 10.01
CA VAL A 389 15.58 14.27 10.64
C VAL A 389 15.69 14.59 12.13
N GLU A 390 16.64 13.94 12.83
CA GLU A 390 16.77 14.04 14.28
C GLU A 390 17.50 15.33 14.71
N PRO A 391 17.06 16.00 15.80
CA PRO A 391 17.75 17.15 16.34
C PRO A 391 19.14 16.76 16.85
N TRP A 392 20.13 17.59 16.52
CA TRP A 392 21.52 17.36 16.88
C TRP A 392 22.25 18.69 17.09
N SER A 393 23.04 18.77 18.16
CA SER A 393 23.95 19.89 18.39
C SER A 393 25.29 19.36 18.90
N PRO A 394 26.43 19.96 18.52
CA PRO A 394 27.71 19.60 19.08
C PRO A 394 27.73 19.91 20.57
N GLU A 395 27.80 18.87 21.41
CA GLU A 395 27.89 19.04 22.85
C GLU A 395 29.29 19.52 23.26
N PRO A 396 29.40 20.52 24.14
CA PRO A 396 30.68 20.94 24.68
C PRO A 396 31.29 19.83 25.54
N ASP A 397 32.60 19.60 25.42
CA ASP A 397 33.30 18.63 26.27
C ASP A 397 33.10 19.00 27.75
N SER A 398 32.60 18.05 28.55
CA SER A 398 32.36 18.24 29.99
C SER A 398 33.63 18.55 30.81
N ARG A 399 34.82 18.37 30.22
CA ARG A 399 36.11 18.74 30.80
C ARG A 399 37.02 19.34 29.74
N ILE A 400 37.62 20.49 30.04
CA ILE A 400 38.62 21.15 29.19
C ILE A 400 39.91 20.32 29.25
N LYS A 401 40.22 19.58 28.18
CA LYS A 401 41.39 18.68 28.09
C LYS A 401 42.57 19.26 27.30
N GLY A 402 42.39 20.42 26.67
CA GLY A 402 43.40 21.13 25.88
C GLY A 402 43.01 22.59 25.67
N ILE A 403 43.99 23.43 25.31
CA ILE A 403 43.81 24.86 25.05
C ILE A 403 44.26 25.15 23.61
N GLY A 404 43.54 26.00 22.90
CA GLY A 404 43.90 26.42 21.53
C GLY A 404 43.27 25.55 20.44
N LEU A 405 43.63 25.80 19.18
CA LEU A 405 43.01 25.17 18.01
C LEU A 405 43.17 23.64 17.99
N SER A 406 44.30 23.15 18.52
CA SER A 406 44.61 21.72 18.65
C SER A 406 43.61 20.96 19.53
N ALA A 407 42.85 21.64 20.41
CA ALA A 407 41.76 21.03 21.17
C ALA A 407 40.52 20.75 20.32
N ALA A 408 40.30 21.53 19.25
CA ALA A 408 39.20 21.32 18.30
C ALA A 408 39.53 20.24 17.26
N GLU A 409 40.81 20.06 16.92
CA GLU A 409 41.29 19.08 15.92
C GLU A 409 41.52 17.67 16.47
N ALA A 410 41.58 17.50 17.80
CA ALA A 410 41.79 16.22 18.47
C ALA A 410 40.56 15.28 18.43
N LEU A 411 39.90 15.19 17.27
CA LEU A 411 38.84 14.22 16.97
C LEU A 411 39.39 12.82 16.67
N THR A 412 40.71 12.67 16.49
CA THR A 412 41.36 11.40 16.16
C THR A 412 42.52 11.11 17.11
N VAL A 413 42.36 10.03 17.89
CA VAL A 413 43.39 9.19 18.54
C VAL A 413 44.46 9.93 19.37
N ARG A 414 44.42 9.69 20.68
CA ARG A 414 45.55 10.05 21.57
C ARG A 414 46.81 9.31 21.14
N PRO A 415 47.99 9.96 21.05
CA PRO A 415 49.24 9.29 21.31
C PRO A 415 49.25 8.92 22.79
N THR A 416 49.45 7.64 23.10
CA THR A 416 49.66 7.15 24.46
C THR A 416 50.83 7.90 25.11
N SER A 417 50.54 8.74 26.11
CA SER A 417 51.55 9.35 26.96
C SER A 417 52.22 8.28 27.83
N TRP A 418 53.55 8.27 27.84
CA TRP A 418 54.44 7.24 28.41
C TRP A 418 54.37 7.03 29.95
N VAL A 419 53.44 7.64 30.67
CA VAL A 419 53.33 7.43 32.13
C VAL A 419 51.86 7.36 32.54
N SER A 420 51.25 6.19 32.43
CA SER A 420 50.05 5.85 33.17
C SER A 420 50.03 4.34 33.43
N THR A 421 50.57 3.97 34.60
CA THR A 421 50.40 2.66 35.23
C THR A 421 48.97 2.51 35.74
N SER A 422 48.01 2.28 34.85
CA SER A 422 46.71 1.70 35.22
C SER A 422 46.10 0.94 34.04
N PRO A 423 45.89 -0.38 34.13
CA PRO A 423 45.26 -1.17 33.08
C PRO A 423 43.74 -1.10 33.23
N GLN A 424 43.14 0.04 32.95
CA GLN A 424 41.71 0.12 32.68
C GLN A 424 41.46 1.14 31.57
N ILE A 425 41.39 0.61 30.35
CA ILE A 425 40.86 1.30 29.17
C ILE A 425 39.39 1.57 29.46
N LYS A 426 39.08 2.70 30.12
CA LYS A 426 37.73 3.26 30.07
C LYS A 426 37.58 3.85 28.67
N GLN A 427 36.97 3.07 27.78
CA GLN A 427 36.38 3.55 26.53
C GLN A 427 35.59 4.81 26.87
N THR A 428 36.09 5.95 26.39
CA THR A 428 35.37 7.21 26.49
C THR A 428 34.22 7.09 25.51
N GLN A 429 32.99 7.41 25.95
CA GLN A 429 31.81 7.35 25.09
C GLN A 429 32.07 8.12 23.78
N PRO A 430 31.80 7.54 22.60
CA PRO A 430 31.93 8.26 21.34
C PRO A 430 30.99 9.47 21.38
N ARG A 431 31.49 10.64 20.95
CA ARG A 431 30.66 11.86 20.82
C ARG A 431 29.41 11.52 19.99
N PRO A 432 28.21 12.05 20.33
CA PRO A 432 27.03 11.84 19.51
C PRO A 432 27.27 12.46 18.13
N VAL A 433 27.33 11.63 17.09
CA VAL A 433 27.43 12.02 15.68
C VAL A 433 26.00 12.11 15.14
N PRO A 434 25.64 13.09 14.29
CA PRO A 434 24.32 13.13 13.72
C PRO A 434 24.13 11.94 12.79
N THR A 435 23.01 11.24 12.96
CA THR A 435 22.64 10.08 12.15
C THR A 435 21.95 10.58 10.89
N SER A 436 22.57 10.38 9.72
CA SER A 436 21.88 10.64 8.45
C SER A 436 20.74 9.63 8.28
N THR A 437 19.57 10.10 7.87
CA THR A 437 18.44 9.23 7.57
C THR A 437 18.52 8.73 6.13
N ILE A 438 18.56 7.41 5.94
CA ILE A 438 18.46 6.78 4.62
C ILE A 438 17.03 6.27 4.47
N ILE A 439 16.39 6.55 3.34
CA ILE A 439 15.03 6.09 3.06
C ILE A 439 15.13 4.86 2.13
N PRO A 440 14.93 3.64 2.65
CA PRO A 440 14.91 2.44 1.82
C PRO A 440 13.58 2.33 1.07
N LEU A 441 13.65 2.11 -0.23
CA LEU A 441 12.52 1.93 -1.14
C LEU A 441 12.76 0.66 -1.97
N THR A 442 11.69 -0.06 -2.26
CA THR A 442 11.74 -1.24 -3.13
C THR A 442 11.00 -0.92 -4.42
N VAL A 443 11.71 -0.99 -5.54
CA VAL A 443 11.14 -0.77 -6.88
C VAL A 443 10.74 -2.12 -7.47
N VAL A 444 9.45 -2.27 -7.76
CA VAL A 444 8.84 -3.44 -8.39
C VAL A 444 8.95 -3.32 -9.91
N ASN A 445 8.91 -4.46 -10.61
CA ASN A 445 8.80 -4.50 -12.08
C ASN A 445 7.64 -3.65 -12.59
N GLN A 446 7.75 -3.20 -13.84
CA GLN A 446 6.71 -2.43 -14.51
C GLN A 446 5.36 -3.16 -14.43
N GLN A 447 4.30 -2.47 -13.99
CA GLN A 447 2.96 -3.04 -13.86
C GLN A 447 1.98 -2.36 -14.83
N PRO A 448 0.99 -3.09 -15.36
CA PRO A 448 -0.01 -2.53 -16.25
C PRO A 448 -0.97 -1.61 -15.48
N LEU A 449 -1.74 -0.80 -16.19
CA LEU A 449 -2.77 0.08 -15.64
C LEU A 449 -4.10 -0.26 -16.30
N ILE A 450 -5.06 -0.75 -15.52
CA ILE A 450 -6.40 -1.10 -15.99
C ILE A 450 -7.40 -0.11 -15.42
N ILE A 451 -8.34 0.31 -16.26
CA ILE A 451 -9.52 1.09 -15.84
C ILE A 451 -10.80 0.36 -16.23
N VAL A 452 -11.87 0.59 -15.47
CA VAL A 452 -13.22 0.17 -15.86
C VAL A 452 -13.74 1.18 -16.89
N SER A 453 -13.84 0.76 -18.15
CA SER A 453 -14.24 1.65 -19.26
C SER A 453 -15.75 1.76 -19.40
N HIS A 454 -16.45 0.64 -19.24
CA HIS A 454 -17.90 0.58 -19.42
C HIS A 454 -18.53 -0.45 -18.48
N VAL A 455 -19.73 -0.16 -18.00
CA VAL A 455 -20.55 -1.11 -17.23
C VAL A 455 -21.98 -1.02 -17.74
N SER A 456 -22.61 -2.17 -17.98
CA SER A 456 -23.99 -2.25 -18.48
C SER A 456 -25.07 -1.81 -17.48
N LEU A 457 -24.70 -1.62 -16.20
CA LEU A 457 -25.60 -1.22 -15.13
C LEU A 457 -25.80 0.30 -15.10
N PRO A 458 -27.04 0.81 -15.10
CA PRO A 458 -27.30 2.22 -14.89
C PRO A 458 -26.96 2.59 -13.43
N GLN A 459 -26.16 3.64 -13.24
CA GLN A 459 -25.75 4.15 -11.92
C GLN A 459 -25.07 3.11 -11.01
N SER A 460 -24.46 2.06 -11.58
CA SER A 460 -23.88 0.95 -10.81
C SER A 460 -24.86 0.28 -9.84
N ALA A 461 -26.16 0.32 -10.15
CA ALA A 461 -27.21 -0.20 -9.30
C ALA A 461 -28.10 -1.19 -10.06
N MET A 462 -28.63 -2.18 -9.35
CA MET A 462 -29.65 -3.07 -9.92
C MET A 462 -30.69 -3.52 -8.90
N MET A 463 -31.91 -3.71 -9.38
CA MET A 463 -33.00 -4.32 -8.63
C MET A 463 -33.22 -5.75 -9.09
N ILE A 464 -33.27 -6.67 -8.14
CA ILE A 464 -33.44 -8.11 -8.33
C ILE A 464 -34.50 -8.59 -7.32
N LEU A 465 -35.23 -9.64 -7.67
CA LEU A 465 -36.15 -10.33 -6.76
C LEU A 465 -35.47 -11.50 -6.05
N GLU A 466 -35.96 -11.87 -4.88
CA GLU A 466 -35.48 -13.05 -4.16
C GLU A 466 -35.56 -14.31 -5.06
N GLY A 467 -34.42 -14.97 -5.23
CA GLY A 467 -34.25 -16.14 -6.10
C GLY A 467 -34.10 -15.84 -7.61
N GLU A 468 -34.20 -14.59 -8.05
CA GLU A 468 -33.95 -14.20 -9.45
C GLU A 468 -32.44 -14.20 -9.75
N ARG A 469 -32.09 -14.61 -10.97
CA ARG A 469 -30.73 -14.53 -11.51
C ARG A 469 -30.69 -13.47 -12.60
N LYS A 470 -29.78 -12.51 -12.47
CA LYS A 470 -29.60 -11.44 -13.44
C LYS A 470 -28.13 -11.23 -13.73
N SER A 471 -27.79 -11.06 -15.00
CA SER A 471 -26.42 -10.83 -15.43
C SER A 471 -26.19 -9.37 -15.84
N PHE A 472 -24.95 -8.90 -15.65
CA PHE A 472 -24.47 -7.64 -16.17
C PHE A 472 -23.01 -7.77 -16.58
N SER A 473 -22.58 -6.95 -17.52
CA SER A 473 -21.21 -6.94 -18.04
C SER A 473 -20.40 -5.73 -17.52
N ILE A 474 -19.12 -5.98 -17.23
CA ILE A 474 -18.07 -4.99 -16.92
C ILE A 474 -16.99 -5.07 -18.00
N THR A 475 -16.60 -3.93 -18.58
CA THR A 475 -15.51 -3.85 -19.56
C THR A 475 -14.27 -3.24 -18.91
N LEU A 476 -13.18 -4.00 -18.89
CA LEU A 476 -11.86 -3.55 -18.44
C LEU A 476 -11.03 -3.15 -19.65
N SER A 477 -10.34 -2.01 -19.58
CA SER A 477 -9.42 -1.57 -20.64
C SER A 477 -8.01 -1.35 -20.10
N ASN A 478 -7.02 -1.97 -20.73
CA ASN A 478 -5.61 -1.76 -20.42
C ASN A 478 -5.14 -0.43 -21.04
N THR A 479 -4.85 0.57 -20.20
CA THR A 479 -4.42 1.91 -20.65
C THR A 479 -2.90 2.01 -20.80
N SER A 480 -2.14 0.98 -20.42
CA SER A 480 -0.69 1.00 -20.55
C SER A 480 -0.25 0.91 -22.02
N ALA A 481 0.84 1.58 -22.37
CA ALA A 481 1.31 1.69 -23.75
C ALA A 481 1.94 0.39 -24.28
N ASN A 482 2.75 -0.28 -23.45
CA ASN A 482 3.61 -1.40 -23.88
C ASN A 482 3.51 -2.65 -22.98
N ILE A 483 2.70 -2.62 -21.91
CA ILE A 483 2.73 -3.64 -20.85
C ILE A 483 1.43 -4.47 -20.91
N PRO A 484 1.49 -5.77 -21.26
CA PRO A 484 0.30 -6.60 -21.21
C PRO A 484 -0.07 -6.95 -19.77
N VAL A 485 -1.33 -7.32 -19.56
CA VAL A 485 -1.78 -8.01 -18.35
C VAL A 485 -1.68 -9.49 -18.64
N ASP A 486 -0.94 -10.26 -17.84
CA ASP A 486 -0.81 -11.73 -18.00
C ASP A 486 -1.46 -12.51 -16.85
N PHE A 487 -1.81 -11.80 -15.78
CA PHE A 487 -2.47 -12.33 -14.62
C PHE A 487 -3.72 -11.51 -14.32
N LEU A 488 -4.85 -12.19 -14.24
CA LEU A 488 -6.12 -11.63 -13.81
C LEU A 488 -6.82 -12.61 -12.88
N HIS A 489 -7.18 -12.14 -11.70
CA HIS A 489 -7.97 -12.86 -10.72
C HIS A 489 -9.21 -12.06 -10.36
N LEU A 490 -10.36 -12.73 -10.45
CA LEU A 490 -11.66 -12.15 -10.17
C LEU A 490 -12.18 -12.69 -8.83
N SER A 491 -12.41 -11.78 -7.88
CA SER A 491 -13.00 -12.09 -6.59
C SER A 491 -14.23 -11.22 -6.32
N PHE A 492 -15.08 -11.67 -5.40
CA PHE A 492 -16.35 -11.03 -5.09
C PHE A 492 -16.48 -10.81 -3.58
N LEU A 493 -16.93 -9.62 -3.20
CA LEU A 493 -17.37 -9.32 -1.84
C LEU A 493 -18.87 -9.05 -1.84
N ASP A 494 -19.57 -9.57 -0.85
CA ASP A 494 -21.00 -9.35 -0.67
C ASP A 494 -21.33 -8.92 0.78
N SER A 495 -22.42 -8.18 0.95
CA SER A 495 -22.92 -7.73 2.26
C SER A 495 -23.50 -8.86 3.11
N THR A 496 -23.75 -10.03 2.53
CA THR A 496 -24.35 -11.18 3.22
C THR A 496 -23.31 -12.03 3.97
N ALA A 497 -22.04 -11.95 3.58
CA ALA A 497 -20.96 -12.78 4.07
C ALA A 497 -20.58 -12.45 5.53
N GLU A 498 -20.56 -11.17 5.91
CA GLU A 498 -20.22 -10.78 7.28
C GLU A 498 -21.31 -11.20 8.30
N PRO A 499 -22.61 -10.93 8.09
CA PRO A 499 -23.68 -11.46 8.94
C PRO A 499 -23.67 -12.99 8.99
N LEU A 500 -23.39 -13.67 7.88
CA LEU A 500 -23.31 -15.13 7.82
C LEU A 500 -22.15 -15.68 8.65
N ARG A 501 -20.95 -15.06 8.57
CA ARG A 501 -19.80 -15.39 9.41
C ARG A 501 -20.06 -15.11 10.89
N ALA A 502 -20.71 -14.00 11.20
CA ALA A 502 -21.13 -13.68 12.57
C ALA A 502 -22.11 -14.73 13.12
N ALA A 503 -23.08 -15.17 12.31
CA ALA A 503 -24.00 -16.24 12.67
C ALA A 503 -23.28 -17.59 12.91
N LEU A 504 -22.34 -17.97 12.04
CA LEU A 504 -21.51 -19.17 12.21
C LEU A 504 -20.63 -19.12 13.47
N SER A 505 -20.21 -17.93 13.90
CA SER A 505 -19.44 -17.75 15.14
C SER A 505 -20.27 -17.98 16.41
N ASN A 506 -21.61 -17.94 16.32
CA ASN A 506 -22.51 -18.14 17.44
C ASN A 506 -22.50 -19.61 17.89
N LYS A 507 -22.09 -19.85 19.14
CA LYS A 507 -21.94 -21.19 19.72
C LYS A 507 -23.24 -21.81 20.22
N GLU A 508 -24.35 -21.06 20.26
CA GLU A 508 -25.65 -21.49 20.79
C GLU A 508 -26.56 -22.17 19.76
N LEU A 509 -26.20 -22.12 18.47
CA LEU A 509 -26.97 -22.70 17.36
C LEU A 509 -26.99 -24.24 17.39
N SER A 510 -28.09 -24.82 16.91
CA SER A 510 -28.19 -26.27 16.74
C SER A 510 -27.29 -26.76 15.59
N ARG A 511 -26.94 -28.04 15.59
CA ARG A 511 -26.10 -28.61 14.50
C ARG A 511 -26.77 -28.54 13.14
N GLY A 512 -28.11 -28.62 13.09
CA GLY A 512 -28.87 -28.44 11.85
C GLY A 512 -28.79 -27.01 11.34
N ASP A 513 -28.90 -26.01 12.24
CA ASP A 513 -28.81 -24.60 11.85
C ASP A 513 -27.41 -24.23 11.37
N VAL A 514 -26.36 -24.73 12.04
CA VAL A 514 -24.96 -24.55 11.59
C VAL A 514 -24.74 -25.18 10.22
N HIS A 515 -25.29 -26.38 9.98
CA HIS A 515 -25.21 -27.03 8.67
C HIS A 515 -25.87 -26.19 7.56
N GLU A 516 -27.03 -25.57 7.82
CA GLU A 516 -27.67 -24.69 6.83
C GLU A 516 -26.84 -23.45 6.53
N LEU A 517 -26.25 -22.82 7.55
CA LEU A 517 -25.39 -21.65 7.36
C LEU A 517 -24.11 -22.00 6.60
N GLU A 518 -23.50 -23.16 6.87
CA GLU A 518 -22.35 -23.68 6.11
C GLU A 518 -22.73 -23.95 4.65
N LEU A 519 -23.90 -24.55 4.42
CA LEU A 519 -24.41 -24.81 3.08
C LEU A 519 -24.68 -23.52 2.31
N GLN A 520 -25.25 -22.50 2.96
CA GLN A 520 -25.50 -21.18 2.37
C GLN A 520 -24.19 -20.48 1.98
N ALA A 521 -23.12 -20.65 2.76
CA ALA A 521 -21.80 -20.12 2.44
C ALA A 521 -21.16 -20.84 1.25
N MET A 522 -21.31 -22.16 1.14
CA MET A 522 -20.71 -22.95 0.05
C MET A 522 -21.48 -22.88 -1.28
N LYS A 523 -22.80 -23.05 -1.23
CA LYS A 523 -23.63 -23.22 -2.45
C LYS A 523 -24.17 -21.90 -3.01
N GLY A 524 -23.92 -20.78 -2.36
CA GLY A 524 -24.44 -19.49 -2.80
C GLY A 524 -23.43 -18.38 -2.63
N PRO A 525 -22.43 -18.23 -3.49
CA PRO A 525 -21.90 -16.88 -3.69
C PRO A 525 -23.01 -16.01 -4.30
N ALA A 526 -23.18 -14.78 -3.80
CA ALA A 526 -24.20 -13.86 -4.33
C ALA A 526 -23.87 -13.42 -5.78
N LEU A 527 -22.58 -13.40 -6.11
CA LEU A 527 -22.06 -13.09 -7.42
C LEU A 527 -21.22 -14.26 -7.93
N SER A 528 -21.36 -14.57 -9.20
CA SER A 528 -20.54 -15.56 -9.89
C SER A 528 -20.12 -15.03 -11.25
N TRP A 529 -18.95 -15.46 -11.69
CA TRP A 529 -18.48 -15.16 -13.04
C TRP A 529 -19.04 -16.20 -14.02
N ARG A 530 -19.78 -15.75 -15.03
CA ARG A 530 -20.22 -16.62 -16.13
C ARG A 530 -19.05 -16.79 -17.11
N ARG A 531 -18.24 -17.82 -16.89
CA ARG A 531 -17.12 -18.14 -17.78
C ARG A 531 -17.66 -18.68 -19.11
N PRO A 532 -17.26 -18.12 -20.27
CA PRO A 532 -17.51 -18.76 -21.55
C PRO A 532 -16.73 -20.08 -21.62
N GLU A 533 -17.40 -21.15 -22.06
CA GLU A 533 -16.90 -22.54 -22.03
C GLU A 533 -15.63 -22.78 -22.88
N THR A 534 -15.20 -21.82 -23.69
CA THR A 534 -14.24 -22.05 -24.77
C THR A 534 -12.80 -21.64 -24.44
N ASP A 535 -12.55 -20.70 -23.52
CA ASP A 535 -11.24 -20.01 -23.47
C ASP A 535 -10.76 -19.62 -22.05
N ALA A 536 -10.46 -20.60 -21.20
CA ALA A 536 -9.97 -20.33 -19.84
C ALA A 536 -8.59 -19.64 -19.79
N GLU A 537 -7.74 -19.82 -20.81
CA GLU A 537 -6.39 -19.25 -20.88
C GLU A 537 -6.34 -17.87 -21.58
N VAL A 538 -7.29 -17.58 -22.48
CA VAL A 538 -7.32 -16.30 -23.23
C VAL A 538 -7.80 -15.15 -22.34
N LEU A 539 -8.69 -15.43 -21.37
CA LEU A 539 -9.31 -14.39 -20.52
C LEU A 539 -8.38 -13.83 -19.43
N THR A 540 -7.21 -14.43 -19.22
CA THR A 540 -6.18 -13.94 -18.29
C THR A 540 -5.20 -12.97 -18.94
N TYR A 541 -5.18 -12.88 -20.27
CA TYR A 541 -4.27 -12.02 -21.02
C TYR A 541 -5.00 -10.83 -21.64
N ILE A 542 -4.56 -9.60 -21.35
CA ILE A 542 -5.10 -8.37 -21.95
C ILE A 542 -3.94 -7.59 -22.58
N SER A 543 -3.97 -7.44 -23.90
CA SER A 543 -2.92 -6.72 -24.62
C SER A 543 -2.91 -5.23 -24.24
N PRO A 544 -1.79 -4.50 -24.44
CA PRO A 544 -1.75 -3.06 -24.28
C PRO A 544 -2.81 -2.37 -25.17
N GLY A 545 -3.62 -1.48 -24.60
CA GLY A 545 -4.69 -0.78 -25.32
C GLY A 545 -5.96 -1.61 -25.60
N GLU A 546 -6.00 -2.89 -25.21
CA GLU A 546 -7.14 -3.77 -25.45
C GLU A 546 -8.20 -3.67 -24.34
N SER A 547 -9.45 -3.98 -24.70
CA SER A 547 -10.59 -4.02 -23.78
C SER A 547 -11.24 -5.40 -23.77
N VAL A 548 -11.52 -5.94 -22.58
CA VAL A 548 -12.15 -7.26 -22.38
C VAL A 548 -13.42 -7.11 -21.55
N VAL A 549 -14.45 -7.90 -21.88
CA VAL A 549 -15.77 -7.88 -21.24
C VAL A 549 -15.94 -9.07 -20.32
N PHE A 550 -16.38 -8.83 -19.08
CA PHE A 550 -16.66 -9.83 -18.06
C PHE A 550 -18.15 -9.87 -17.74
N ASP A 551 -18.79 -11.01 -17.96
CA ASP A 551 -20.21 -11.24 -17.66
C ASP A 551 -20.39 -11.82 -16.26
N ILE A 552 -21.01 -11.05 -15.37
CA ILE A 552 -21.19 -11.36 -13.96
C ILE A 552 -22.65 -11.67 -13.71
N GLU A 553 -22.94 -12.82 -13.12
CA GLU A 553 -24.28 -13.22 -12.68
C GLU A 553 -24.46 -12.88 -11.20
N VAL A 554 -25.59 -12.25 -10.88
CA VAL A 554 -26.00 -11.90 -9.52
C VAL A 554 -27.26 -12.68 -9.18
N VAL A 555 -27.27 -13.31 -8.00
CA VAL A 555 -28.41 -14.03 -7.46
C VAL A 555 -29.05 -13.20 -6.34
N GLY A 556 -30.35 -12.95 -6.46
CA GLY A 556 -31.12 -12.19 -5.48
C GLY A 556 -31.24 -12.92 -4.14
N LYS A 557 -30.40 -12.54 -3.18
CA LYS A 557 -30.42 -13.09 -1.82
C LYS A 557 -31.03 -12.13 -0.80
N PRO A 558 -31.74 -12.64 0.22
CA PRO A 558 -32.24 -11.80 1.29
C PRO A 558 -31.07 -11.14 2.04
N GLY A 559 -31.13 -9.82 2.20
CA GLY A 559 -30.08 -9.03 2.87
C GLY A 559 -28.90 -8.60 1.99
N LEU A 560 -28.89 -8.96 0.70
CA LEU A 560 -27.92 -8.43 -0.25
C LEU A 560 -28.28 -6.97 -0.56
N THR A 561 -27.39 -6.07 -0.17
CA THR A 561 -27.54 -4.60 -0.31
C THR A 561 -26.38 -4.01 -1.10
N ASP A 562 -25.17 -4.48 -0.80
CA ASP A 562 -23.95 -4.06 -1.47
C ASP A 562 -23.14 -5.28 -1.92
N ALA A 563 -22.57 -5.16 -3.12
CA ALA A 563 -21.67 -6.13 -3.71
C ALA A 563 -20.47 -5.40 -4.30
N THR A 564 -19.28 -5.99 -4.25
CA THR A 564 -18.09 -5.43 -4.90
C THR A 564 -17.41 -6.50 -5.73
N VAL A 565 -17.21 -6.18 -7.00
CA VAL A 565 -16.43 -6.99 -7.93
C VAL A 565 -14.99 -6.51 -7.87
N ILE A 566 -14.05 -7.41 -7.59
CA ILE A 566 -12.64 -7.09 -7.43
C ILE A 566 -11.84 -7.81 -8.51
N PHE A 567 -11.08 -7.01 -9.26
CA PHE A 567 -10.12 -7.49 -10.25
C PHE A 567 -8.70 -7.25 -9.71
N ASP A 568 -8.03 -8.34 -9.35
CA ASP A 568 -6.61 -8.34 -9.02
C ASP A 568 -5.83 -8.68 -10.30
N TYR A 569 -4.94 -7.80 -10.73
CA TYR A 569 -4.23 -7.93 -12.01
C TYR A 569 -2.75 -7.61 -11.89
N ALA A 570 -1.92 -8.20 -12.75
CA ALA A 570 -0.49 -7.96 -12.78
C ALA A 570 0.13 -8.24 -14.16
N ASN A 571 1.39 -7.81 -14.32
CA ASN A 571 2.32 -8.38 -15.27
C ASN A 571 3.41 -9.13 -14.50
N LEU A 572 3.43 -10.45 -14.65
CA LEU A 572 4.37 -11.37 -14.00
C LEU A 572 5.57 -11.69 -14.89
N GLY A 573 5.41 -11.63 -16.22
CA GLY A 573 6.43 -11.99 -17.21
C GLY A 573 6.78 -13.47 -17.26
N MET A 574 6.11 -14.30 -16.44
CA MET A 574 6.29 -15.75 -16.32
C MET A 574 4.93 -16.42 -16.08
N PRO A 575 4.74 -17.67 -16.52
CA PRO A 575 3.49 -18.38 -16.27
C PRO A 575 3.23 -18.58 -14.77
N SER A 576 1.96 -18.47 -14.36
CA SER A 576 1.55 -18.50 -12.94
C SER A 576 2.02 -19.73 -12.16
N SER A 577 2.29 -20.84 -12.86
CA SER A 577 2.77 -22.10 -12.28
C SER A 577 4.20 -22.01 -11.72
N GLU A 578 5.05 -21.14 -12.28
CA GLU A 578 6.48 -21.05 -11.98
C GLU A 578 6.81 -20.07 -10.84
N ILE A 579 5.81 -19.32 -10.36
CA ILE A 579 5.96 -18.40 -9.23
C ILE A 579 6.36 -19.20 -7.98
N LYS A 580 7.51 -18.88 -7.40
CA LYS A 580 7.98 -19.43 -6.11
C LYS A 580 8.06 -18.37 -5.01
N ASP A 581 8.21 -17.10 -5.41
CA ASP A 581 8.40 -15.96 -4.53
C ASP A 581 7.13 -15.10 -4.41
N LYS A 582 7.21 -14.04 -3.58
CA LYS A 582 6.19 -12.99 -3.51
C LYS A 582 6.06 -12.30 -4.87
N PHE A 583 4.85 -12.07 -5.33
CA PHE A 583 4.55 -11.29 -6.52
C PHE A 583 3.66 -10.11 -6.15
N PHE A 584 3.55 -9.12 -7.04
CA PHE A 584 2.80 -7.90 -6.78
C PHE A 584 1.62 -7.81 -7.74
N THR A 585 0.47 -7.40 -7.23
CA THR A 585 -0.76 -7.20 -7.99
C THR A 585 -1.32 -5.82 -7.76
N ARG A 586 -2.04 -5.28 -8.73
CA ARG A 586 -2.89 -4.12 -8.57
C ARG A 586 -4.33 -4.55 -8.43
N ARG A 587 -5.12 -3.68 -7.81
CA ARG A 587 -6.53 -3.96 -7.54
C ARG A 587 -7.41 -2.87 -8.11
N VAL A 588 -8.42 -3.29 -8.87
CA VAL A 588 -9.54 -2.45 -9.28
C VAL A 588 -10.81 -3.03 -8.67
N SER A 589 -11.49 -2.24 -7.85
CA SER A 589 -12.76 -2.60 -7.24
C SER A 589 -13.91 -1.82 -7.89
N PHE A 590 -14.96 -2.54 -8.25
CA PHE A 590 -16.19 -1.98 -8.79
C PHE A 590 -17.36 -2.29 -7.84
N PRO A 591 -17.82 -1.29 -7.05
CA PRO A 591 -18.96 -1.46 -6.17
C PRO A 591 -20.28 -1.44 -6.96
N VAL A 592 -21.21 -2.31 -6.57
CA VAL A 592 -22.55 -2.46 -7.13
C VAL A 592 -23.56 -2.40 -5.99
N THR A 593 -24.50 -1.48 -6.09
CA THR A 593 -25.63 -1.40 -5.14
C THR A 593 -26.75 -2.32 -5.64
N VAL A 594 -27.16 -3.26 -4.80
CA VAL A 594 -28.18 -4.26 -5.16
C VAL A 594 -29.39 -4.05 -4.25
N THR A 595 -30.58 -3.98 -4.85
CA THR A 595 -31.84 -3.96 -4.11
C THR A 595 -32.57 -5.27 -4.33
N VAL A 596 -32.68 -6.08 -3.26
CA VAL A 596 -33.40 -7.35 -3.31
C VAL A 596 -34.79 -7.19 -2.72
N ASN A 597 -35.80 -7.31 -3.57
CA ASN A 597 -37.21 -7.32 -3.16
C ASN A 597 -37.71 -8.75 -2.96
N ALA A 598 -38.67 -8.94 -2.05
CA ALA A 598 -39.29 -10.24 -1.84
C ALA A 598 -40.12 -10.69 -3.06
N SER A 599 -40.01 -11.96 -3.43
CA SER A 599 -40.78 -12.59 -4.51
C SER A 599 -41.91 -13.47 -3.95
N VAL A 600 -41.72 -14.78 -3.96
CA VAL A 600 -42.64 -15.78 -3.43
C VAL A 600 -42.09 -16.30 -2.11
N GLN A 601 -42.83 -16.08 -1.02
CA GLN A 601 -42.44 -16.53 0.30
C GLN A 601 -43.28 -17.72 0.74
N LEU A 602 -42.63 -18.75 1.29
CA LEU A 602 -43.31 -19.85 1.96
C LEU A 602 -43.84 -19.36 3.32
N HIS A 603 -45.16 -19.21 3.43
CA HIS A 603 -45.80 -18.70 4.65
C HIS A 603 -46.08 -19.81 5.67
N ARG A 604 -46.59 -20.96 5.20
CA ARG A 604 -46.91 -22.12 6.05
C ARG A 604 -46.72 -23.42 5.27
N LEU A 605 -46.28 -24.46 5.97
CA LEU A 605 -46.20 -25.82 5.45
C LEU A 605 -46.93 -26.77 6.40
N ASP A 606 -47.68 -27.70 5.83
CA ASP A 606 -48.33 -28.79 6.57
C ASP A 606 -48.20 -30.10 5.78
N VAL A 607 -48.16 -31.23 6.49
CA VAL A 607 -48.14 -32.55 5.86
C VAL A 607 -49.21 -33.42 6.48
N ALA A 608 -50.07 -33.97 5.64
CA ALA A 608 -51.17 -34.83 6.04
C ALA A 608 -50.99 -36.24 5.45
N PRO A 609 -51.35 -37.29 6.20
CA PRO A 609 -51.40 -38.63 5.63
C PRO A 609 -52.44 -38.66 4.51
N PHE A 610 -52.10 -39.33 3.41
CA PHE A 610 -53.04 -39.57 2.34
C PHE A 610 -53.64 -40.96 2.51
N THR A 611 -54.97 -41.05 2.57
CA THR A 611 -55.66 -42.34 2.64
C THR A 611 -56.13 -42.76 1.26
N GLY A 612 -55.93 -44.04 0.92
CA GLY A 612 -56.42 -44.61 -0.34
C GLY A 612 -57.94 -44.55 -0.53
N ASP A 613 -58.70 -44.25 0.53
CA ASP A 613 -60.17 -44.13 0.50
C ASP A 613 -60.67 -43.03 -0.45
N PHE A 614 -59.88 -41.98 -0.67
CA PHE A 614 -60.20 -40.92 -1.64
C PHE A 614 -60.17 -41.42 -3.10
N ALA A 615 -59.51 -42.55 -3.35
CA ALA A 615 -59.44 -43.20 -4.65
C ALA A 615 -60.66 -44.08 -4.97
N TRP A 616 -61.59 -44.27 -4.02
CA TRP A 616 -62.73 -45.17 -4.16
C TRP A 616 -63.52 -44.93 -5.45
N SER A 617 -63.78 -43.67 -5.80
CA SER A 617 -64.56 -43.30 -7.01
C SER A 617 -63.83 -43.71 -8.30
N ASN A 618 -62.51 -43.49 -8.37
CA ASN A 618 -61.69 -43.84 -9.52
C ASN A 618 -61.46 -45.35 -9.66
N GLN A 619 -61.29 -46.06 -8.53
CA GLN A 619 -61.24 -47.52 -8.51
C GLN A 619 -62.57 -48.14 -8.96
N HIS A 620 -63.71 -47.52 -8.61
CA HIS A 620 -65.03 -47.98 -9.06
C HIS A 620 -65.24 -47.74 -10.56
N HIS A 621 -64.81 -46.59 -11.08
CA HIS A 621 -64.83 -46.29 -12.52
C HIS A 621 -63.92 -47.23 -13.32
N SER A 622 -62.73 -47.58 -12.79
CA SER A 622 -61.84 -48.58 -13.38
C SER A 622 -62.47 -49.99 -13.38
N ARG A 623 -63.04 -50.44 -12.25
CA ARG A 623 -63.72 -51.74 -12.15
C ARG A 623 -64.96 -51.88 -13.03
N LEU A 624 -65.62 -50.76 -13.36
CA LEU A 624 -66.73 -50.71 -14.31
C LEU A 624 -66.24 -50.68 -15.77
N ALA A 625 -65.07 -50.10 -16.04
CA ALA A 625 -64.44 -50.05 -17.37
C ALA A 625 -63.72 -51.37 -17.75
N THR A 626 -63.25 -52.15 -16.78
CA THR A 626 -62.53 -53.42 -17.01
C THR A 626 -63.41 -54.60 -17.42
N LYS A 627 -64.73 -54.42 -17.62
CA LYS A 627 -65.57 -55.43 -18.28
C LYS A 627 -65.42 -55.49 -19.80
N GLY A 628 -64.56 -54.66 -20.41
CA GLY A 628 -64.23 -54.81 -21.83
C GLY A 628 -63.18 -53.83 -22.32
N SER A 629 -61.89 -54.06 -22.03
CA SER A 629 -60.73 -53.77 -22.90
C SER A 629 -59.40 -53.94 -22.16
N ASP A 630 -58.36 -54.32 -22.89
CA ASP A 630 -56.97 -54.53 -22.45
C ASP A 630 -56.42 -53.40 -21.54
N GLU A 631 -55.94 -53.81 -20.36
CA GLU A 631 -55.34 -52.94 -19.32
C GLU A 631 -54.16 -52.08 -19.82
N ARG A 632 -53.54 -52.42 -20.95
CA ARG A 632 -52.35 -51.73 -21.50
C ARG A 632 -52.65 -50.40 -22.21
N LEU A 633 -53.88 -50.16 -22.66
CA LEU A 633 -54.25 -48.93 -23.38
C LEU A 633 -54.69 -47.78 -22.46
N ALA A 634 -55.09 -48.08 -21.22
CA ALA A 634 -55.48 -47.07 -20.23
C ALA A 634 -54.27 -46.25 -19.74
N HIS A 635 -53.12 -46.89 -19.53
CA HIS A 635 -51.89 -46.23 -19.06
C HIS A 635 -51.31 -45.20 -20.04
N ARG A 636 -51.57 -45.34 -21.36
CA ARG A 636 -51.00 -44.44 -22.38
C ARG A 636 -51.87 -43.20 -22.66
N ARG A 637 -53.16 -43.21 -22.34
CA ARG A 637 -54.09 -42.09 -22.66
C ARG A 637 -54.06 -40.92 -21.65
N LEU A 638 -53.40 -41.06 -20.50
CA LEU A 638 -53.38 -40.04 -19.44
C LEU A 638 -52.07 -39.24 -19.32
N ALA A 639 -51.00 -39.66 -19.99
CA ALA A 639 -49.72 -38.94 -20.01
C ALA A 639 -49.74 -37.67 -20.91
N SER A 640 -50.84 -37.39 -21.61
CA SER A 640 -50.90 -36.36 -22.67
C SER A 640 -52.07 -35.38 -22.55
N ARG A 641 -52.47 -35.01 -21.33
CA ARG A 641 -53.37 -33.85 -21.16
C ARG A 641 -52.65 -32.75 -20.38
N ALA A 642 -52.04 -31.84 -21.13
CA ALA A 642 -51.66 -30.53 -20.61
C ALA A 642 -52.92 -29.88 -20.01
N THR A 643 -52.87 -29.56 -18.72
CA THR A 643 -53.97 -28.92 -18.00
C THR A 643 -54.23 -27.53 -18.56
N GLU A 644 -55.39 -27.35 -19.19
CA GLU A 644 -55.94 -26.04 -19.53
C GLU A 644 -56.14 -25.21 -18.25
N LYS A 645 -55.84 -23.91 -18.36
CA LYS A 645 -56.04 -22.91 -17.31
C LYS A 645 -57.52 -22.90 -16.88
N GLY A 646 -57.82 -23.27 -15.64
CA GLY A 646 -58.99 -22.73 -14.95
C GLY A 646 -59.88 -23.66 -14.14
N GLU A 647 -59.89 -24.99 -14.35
CA GLU A 647 -60.90 -25.84 -13.67
C GLU A 647 -60.30 -26.91 -12.73
N ASN A 648 -60.65 -26.78 -11.45
CA ASN A 648 -60.50 -27.72 -10.33
C ASN A 648 -59.19 -28.51 -10.24
N ARG A 649 -58.14 -27.85 -9.75
CA ARG A 649 -56.77 -28.36 -9.53
C ARG A 649 -56.70 -29.66 -8.71
N PHE A 650 -57.60 -29.83 -7.74
CA PHE A 650 -57.74 -31.08 -6.97
C PHE A 650 -58.23 -32.27 -7.82
N LYS A 651 -59.04 -32.03 -8.88
CA LYS A 651 -59.46 -33.10 -9.81
C LYS A 651 -58.29 -33.67 -10.61
N SER A 652 -57.32 -32.84 -11.03
CA SER A 652 -56.15 -33.32 -11.77
C SER A 652 -55.16 -34.14 -10.93
N LEU A 653 -55.17 -33.94 -9.61
CA LEU A 653 -54.47 -34.77 -8.63
C LEU A 653 -55.26 -36.05 -8.34
N LEU A 654 -56.58 -35.93 -8.14
CA LEU A 654 -57.48 -37.07 -7.96
C LEU A 654 -57.47 -38.02 -9.16
N ASP A 655 -57.46 -37.53 -10.41
CA ASP A 655 -57.45 -38.37 -11.62
C ASP A 655 -56.23 -39.30 -11.70
N ARG A 656 -55.15 -39.00 -10.96
CA ARG A 656 -53.96 -39.86 -10.83
C ARG A 656 -54.01 -40.79 -9.62
N VAL A 657 -54.83 -40.47 -8.63
CA VAL A 657 -55.06 -41.28 -7.44
C VAL A 657 -56.04 -42.40 -7.79
N GLY A 658 -55.59 -43.65 -7.67
CA GLY A 658 -56.44 -44.85 -7.82
C GLY A 658 -56.05 -45.81 -8.94
N TYR A 659 -55.02 -45.51 -9.72
CA TYR A 659 -54.43 -46.45 -10.69
C TYR A 659 -53.14 -47.08 -10.12
N GLY A 660 -53.27 -48.05 -9.19
CA GLY A 660 -52.13 -48.77 -8.57
C GLY A 660 -51.91 -48.49 -7.08
N SER A 661 -50.80 -48.98 -6.49
CA SER A 661 -50.43 -48.96 -5.05
C SER A 661 -50.28 -47.58 -4.40
N ASN A 662 -50.76 -46.52 -5.06
CA ASN A 662 -50.47 -45.13 -4.74
C ASN A 662 -51.37 -44.54 -3.63
N GLY A 663 -52.12 -45.38 -2.91
CA GLY A 663 -52.97 -44.93 -1.79
C GLY A 663 -52.13 -44.66 -0.55
N ASP A 664 -51.71 -45.73 0.12
CA ASP A 664 -51.05 -45.64 1.45
C ASP A 664 -49.54 -45.35 1.35
N GLU A 665 -48.98 -45.36 0.14
CA GLU A 665 -47.56 -45.11 -0.16
C GLU A 665 -47.24 -43.62 -0.38
N HIS A 666 -48.23 -42.72 -0.27
CA HIS A 666 -48.07 -41.28 -0.50
C HIS A 666 -48.60 -40.46 0.70
N CYS A 667 -48.17 -39.21 0.80
CA CYS A 667 -48.70 -38.21 1.72
C CYS A 667 -49.01 -36.90 0.98
N LEU A 668 -49.85 -36.06 1.59
CA LEU A 668 -50.19 -34.74 1.06
C LEU A 668 -49.28 -33.69 1.67
N LEU A 669 -48.52 -33.00 0.82
CA LEU A 669 -47.75 -31.83 1.19
C LEU A 669 -48.54 -30.57 0.83
N LEU A 670 -48.82 -29.73 1.83
CA LEU A 670 -49.56 -28.48 1.69
C LEU A 670 -48.59 -27.31 1.87
N LEU A 671 -48.47 -26.45 0.86
CA LEU A 671 -47.57 -25.30 0.81
C LEU A 671 -48.39 -24.02 0.61
N ASP A 672 -48.41 -23.16 1.63
CA ASP A 672 -49.01 -21.83 1.55
C ASP A 672 -47.94 -20.85 1.03
N LEU A 673 -48.01 -20.52 -0.26
CA LEU A 673 -47.10 -19.57 -0.90
C LEU A 673 -47.76 -18.20 -0.99
N ARG A 674 -47.02 -17.16 -0.59
CA ARG A 674 -47.47 -15.76 -0.64
C ARG A 674 -46.70 -15.01 -1.72
N ASN A 675 -47.41 -14.28 -2.58
CA ASN A 675 -46.78 -13.31 -3.47
C ASN A 675 -46.56 -11.98 -2.73
N ALA A 676 -45.30 -11.63 -2.50
CA ALA A 676 -44.88 -10.36 -1.90
C ALA A 676 -44.54 -9.27 -2.93
N TRP A 677 -44.54 -9.61 -4.22
CA TRP A 677 -44.25 -8.70 -5.32
C TRP A 677 -45.54 -8.05 -5.88
N PRO A 678 -45.53 -6.74 -6.27
CA PRO A 678 -46.72 -6.05 -6.76
C PRO A 678 -47.36 -6.63 -8.02
N ALA A 679 -46.62 -7.37 -8.84
CA ALA A 679 -47.14 -8.02 -10.05
C ALA A 679 -47.55 -9.47 -9.77
N PRO A 680 -48.53 -10.03 -10.52
CA PRO A 680 -48.87 -11.44 -10.43
C PRO A 680 -47.68 -12.33 -10.81
N LEU A 681 -47.40 -13.33 -9.97
CA LEU A 681 -46.35 -14.31 -10.19
C LEU A 681 -46.95 -15.68 -10.50
N SER A 682 -46.54 -16.27 -11.61
CA SER A 682 -46.84 -17.64 -12.02
C SER A 682 -45.80 -18.60 -11.45
N ILE A 683 -46.23 -19.45 -10.53
CA ILE A 683 -45.41 -20.43 -9.82
C ILE A 683 -45.52 -21.78 -10.50
N ALA A 684 -44.40 -22.49 -10.59
CA ALA A 684 -44.30 -23.88 -11.02
C ALA A 684 -43.58 -24.69 -9.93
N LEU A 685 -44.32 -25.60 -9.29
CA LEU A 685 -43.79 -26.52 -8.29
C LEU A 685 -43.68 -27.92 -8.90
N GLN A 686 -42.45 -28.41 -9.01
CA GLN A 686 -42.10 -29.73 -9.55
C GLN A 686 -41.90 -30.72 -8.42
N VAL A 687 -42.49 -31.91 -8.56
CA VAL A 687 -42.33 -33.01 -7.62
C VAL A 687 -41.95 -34.29 -8.37
N ARG A 688 -40.85 -34.92 -7.97
CA ARG A 688 -40.40 -36.20 -8.53
C ARG A 688 -40.87 -37.38 -7.68
N ASP A 689 -41.17 -38.49 -8.34
CA ASP A 689 -41.68 -39.72 -7.72
C ASP A 689 -40.54 -40.64 -7.25
N SER A 690 -39.46 -40.77 -8.03
CA SER A 690 -38.28 -41.57 -7.65
C SER A 690 -36.97 -40.81 -7.80
N LEU A 691 -36.05 -41.03 -6.84
CA LEU A 691 -34.61 -40.82 -7.00
C LEU A 691 -34.08 -41.95 -7.89
N GLY A 692 -33.68 -41.68 -9.14
CA GLY A 692 -32.95 -42.67 -9.93
C GLY A 692 -31.46 -42.73 -9.58
N SER A 693 -30.74 -43.58 -10.31
CA SER A 693 -29.28 -43.73 -10.19
C SER A 693 -28.54 -42.45 -10.60
N ASP A 694 -27.45 -42.14 -9.90
CA ASP A 694 -26.63 -40.90 -9.98
C ASP A 694 -26.08 -40.52 -11.38
N ASP A 695 -26.32 -41.30 -12.43
CA ASP A 695 -25.65 -41.14 -13.73
C ASP A 695 -26.27 -40.07 -14.67
N ALA A 696 -27.45 -39.48 -14.36
CA ALA A 696 -28.02 -38.37 -15.15
C ALA A 696 -29.11 -37.53 -14.42
N PRO A 697 -28.79 -36.38 -13.79
CA PRO A 697 -29.73 -35.63 -12.95
C PRO A 697 -30.83 -34.83 -13.70
N ASP A 698 -30.61 -34.40 -14.95
CA ASP A 698 -31.54 -33.50 -15.68
C ASP A 698 -32.69 -34.22 -16.40
N ASP A 699 -32.51 -35.50 -16.79
CA ASP A 699 -33.54 -36.25 -17.52
C ASP A 699 -34.70 -36.72 -16.63
N GLU A 700 -34.52 -36.68 -15.30
CA GLU A 700 -35.52 -37.11 -14.31
C GLU A 700 -36.48 -36.00 -13.90
N TRP A 701 -36.01 -34.75 -13.78
CA TRP A 701 -36.89 -33.60 -13.57
C TRP A 701 -37.83 -33.37 -14.75
N ARG A 702 -37.48 -33.84 -15.95
CA ARG A 702 -38.40 -33.88 -17.11
C ARG A 702 -39.59 -34.82 -16.92
N ARG A 703 -39.46 -35.87 -16.07
CA ARG A 703 -40.53 -36.80 -15.73
C ARG A 703 -41.29 -36.41 -14.45
N ALA A 704 -40.82 -35.39 -13.73
CA ALA A 704 -41.49 -34.86 -12.56
C ALA A 704 -42.84 -34.24 -12.95
N TYR A 705 -43.85 -34.41 -12.10
CA TYR A 705 -45.11 -33.72 -12.33
C TYR A 705 -44.99 -32.28 -11.81
N THR A 706 -45.58 -31.33 -12.54
CA THR A 706 -45.51 -29.90 -12.22
C THR A 706 -46.90 -29.38 -11.90
N VAL A 707 -47.03 -28.62 -10.82
CA VAL A 707 -48.24 -27.88 -10.46
C VAL A 707 -48.01 -26.40 -10.73
N HIS A 708 -48.89 -25.82 -11.56
CA HIS A 708 -48.84 -24.41 -11.93
C HIS A 708 -49.91 -23.60 -11.21
N GLU A 709 -49.53 -22.44 -10.69
CA GLU A 709 -50.45 -21.52 -10.04
C GLU A 709 -50.00 -20.07 -10.19
N THR A 710 -50.93 -19.18 -10.58
CA THR A 710 -50.70 -17.74 -10.58
C THR A 710 -51.24 -17.12 -9.29
N ILE A 711 -50.39 -16.44 -8.53
CA ILE A 711 -50.75 -15.78 -7.27
C ILE A 711 -50.77 -14.26 -7.46
N GLN A 712 -51.91 -13.65 -7.15
CA GLN A 712 -52.10 -12.18 -7.20
C GLN A 712 -51.35 -11.47 -6.06
N LEU A 713 -51.09 -10.17 -6.21
CA LEU A 713 -50.39 -9.34 -5.22
C LEU A 713 -50.94 -9.55 -3.81
N GLY A 714 -50.07 -9.91 -2.86
CA GLY A 714 -50.40 -10.02 -1.45
C GLY A 714 -51.27 -11.23 -1.07
N HIS A 715 -51.77 -11.98 -2.06
CA HIS A 715 -52.53 -13.19 -1.81
C HIS A 715 -51.61 -14.34 -1.38
N VAL A 716 -52.17 -15.20 -0.53
CA VAL A 716 -51.60 -16.50 -0.19
C VAL A 716 -52.41 -17.54 -0.95
N SER A 717 -51.73 -18.46 -1.61
CA SER A 717 -52.38 -19.64 -2.16
C SER A 717 -51.78 -20.93 -1.65
N ARG A 718 -52.66 -21.90 -1.43
CA ARG A 718 -52.33 -23.22 -0.91
C ARG A 718 -52.16 -24.19 -2.07
N LEU A 719 -50.92 -24.57 -2.33
CA LEU A 719 -50.59 -25.67 -3.21
C LEU A 719 -50.70 -26.99 -2.43
N VAL A 720 -51.34 -27.98 -3.04
CA VAL A 720 -51.43 -29.34 -2.50
C VAL A 720 -50.72 -30.26 -3.49
N VAL A 721 -49.73 -31.02 -3.03
CA VAL A 721 -48.97 -31.96 -3.86
C VAL A 721 -48.86 -33.32 -3.19
N LEU A 722 -48.78 -34.37 -4.00
CA LEU A 722 -48.62 -35.77 -3.55
C LEU A 722 -47.13 -36.09 -3.45
N LEU A 723 -46.64 -36.34 -2.25
CA LEU A 723 -45.26 -36.73 -1.99
C LEU A 723 -45.22 -38.23 -1.65
N PRO A 724 -44.28 -39.04 -2.20
CA PRO A 724 -44.14 -40.42 -1.79
C PRO A 724 -43.72 -40.51 -0.32
N ARG A 725 -44.27 -41.48 0.43
CA ARG A 725 -43.79 -41.81 1.78
C ARG A 725 -42.39 -42.40 1.68
N MET A 726 -41.52 -42.00 2.60
CA MET A 726 -40.09 -42.25 2.50
C MET A 726 -39.62 -43.11 3.67
N TYR A 727 -38.76 -44.08 3.39
CA TYR A 727 -38.07 -44.86 4.40
C TYR A 727 -36.60 -44.45 4.46
N LEU A 728 -36.15 -44.03 5.64
CA LEU A 728 -34.76 -43.71 5.93
C LEU A 728 -34.12 -44.85 6.73
N LYS A 729 -33.00 -45.40 6.25
CA LYS A 729 -32.26 -46.47 6.94
C LYS A 729 -31.71 -46.01 8.31
N ASN A 730 -31.20 -44.76 8.39
CA ASN A 730 -30.58 -44.20 9.60
C ASN A 730 -31.10 -42.78 9.89
N PRO A 731 -32.33 -42.63 10.42
CA PRO A 731 -32.96 -41.32 10.65
C PRO A 731 -32.31 -40.50 11.79
N HIS A 732 -31.50 -41.14 12.65
CA HIS A 732 -30.82 -40.48 13.77
C HIS A 732 -29.30 -40.31 13.57
N ALA A 733 -28.82 -40.48 12.33
CA ALA A 733 -27.42 -40.30 11.98
C ALA A 733 -26.91 -38.89 12.38
N PRO A 734 -25.63 -38.75 12.76
CA PRO A 734 -25.06 -37.45 13.06
C PRO A 734 -25.08 -36.55 11.82
N ILE A 735 -25.43 -35.27 12.01
CA ILE A 735 -25.46 -34.28 10.94
C ILE A 735 -24.03 -34.02 10.44
N PRO A 736 -23.76 -34.10 9.13
CA PRO A 736 -22.42 -33.90 8.59
C PRO A 736 -21.95 -32.46 8.76
N VAL A 737 -20.67 -32.29 9.04
CA VAL A 737 -20.00 -30.99 9.03
C VAL A 737 -19.47 -30.76 7.62
N LEU A 738 -19.85 -29.64 7.00
CA LEU A 738 -19.40 -29.32 5.65
C LEU A 738 -18.03 -28.65 5.69
N ASN A 739 -17.78 -27.81 6.70
CA ASN A 739 -16.49 -27.15 6.87
C ASN A 739 -15.57 -27.93 7.84
N PRO A 740 -14.44 -28.50 7.40
CA PRO A 740 -13.54 -29.27 8.26
C PRO A 740 -12.93 -28.44 9.41
N ALA A 741 -12.86 -27.11 9.29
CA ALA A 741 -12.40 -26.23 10.37
C ALA A 741 -13.37 -26.23 11.58
N ASN A 742 -14.65 -26.53 11.36
CA ASN A 742 -15.66 -26.64 12.42
C ASN A 742 -15.77 -28.05 13.01
N GLN A 743 -14.94 -29.00 12.56
CA GLN A 743 -14.92 -30.37 13.06
C GLN A 743 -14.27 -30.43 14.45
N ARG A 744 -15.07 -30.19 15.49
CA ARG A 744 -14.61 -30.32 16.88
C ARG A 744 -14.35 -31.80 17.18
N GLN A 745 -13.13 -32.13 17.64
CA GLN A 745 -12.73 -33.50 18.05
C GLN A 745 -13.58 -34.09 19.19
N PHE A 746 -14.36 -33.26 19.90
CA PHE A 746 -15.36 -33.70 20.88
C PHE A 746 -16.68 -32.94 20.67
N ILE A 747 -17.74 -33.67 20.29
CA ILE A 747 -19.11 -33.14 20.22
C ILE A 747 -19.70 -33.20 21.64
N VAL A 748 -19.25 -32.32 22.53
CA VAL A 748 -20.01 -32.03 23.75
C VAL A 748 -21.11 -31.05 23.34
N ASN A 749 -22.36 -31.49 23.36
CA ASN A 749 -23.50 -30.64 23.07
C ASN A 749 -23.46 -29.43 24.02
N ALA A 750 -23.16 -28.25 23.47
CA ALA A 750 -23.11 -27.00 24.24
C ALA A 750 -24.49 -26.67 24.83
N ASN A 751 -25.55 -27.07 24.13
CA ASN A 751 -26.91 -27.07 24.64
C ASN A 751 -27.15 -28.39 25.39
N LYS A 752 -27.45 -28.32 26.68
CA LYS A 752 -27.87 -29.48 27.50
C LYS A 752 -29.28 -29.97 27.09
N LEU A 753 -29.47 -30.25 25.80
CA LEU A 753 -30.72 -30.77 25.27
C LEU A 753 -30.89 -32.23 25.74
N PRO A 754 -32.10 -32.63 26.16
CA PRO A 754 -32.37 -34.02 26.47
C PRO A 754 -32.21 -34.89 25.22
N LEU A 755 -31.76 -36.13 25.42
CA LEU A 755 -31.46 -37.08 24.34
C LEU A 755 -32.65 -37.32 23.39
N GLU A 756 -33.88 -37.28 23.90
CA GLU A 756 -35.10 -37.43 23.10
C GLU A 756 -35.29 -36.26 22.12
N GLN A 757 -35.03 -35.03 22.57
CA GLN A 757 -35.14 -33.83 21.75
C GLN A 757 -34.02 -33.75 20.70
N GLU A 758 -32.83 -34.25 21.03
CA GLU A 758 -31.74 -34.40 20.08
C GLU A 758 -32.07 -35.44 18.98
N ARG A 759 -32.70 -36.57 19.34
CA ARG A 759 -33.14 -37.56 18.35
C ARG A 759 -34.20 -36.99 17.41
N ALA A 760 -35.18 -36.26 17.94
CA ALA A 760 -36.24 -35.64 17.16
C ALA A 760 -35.70 -34.56 16.20
N THR A 761 -34.72 -33.75 16.63
CA THR A 761 -34.11 -32.73 15.76
C THR A 761 -33.29 -33.34 14.62
N ARG A 762 -32.55 -34.43 14.89
CA ARG A 762 -31.82 -35.18 13.83
C ARG A 762 -32.78 -35.85 12.85
N GLU A 763 -33.85 -36.47 13.35
CA GLU A 763 -34.88 -37.08 12.52
C GLU A 763 -35.55 -36.04 11.61
N ALA A 764 -35.96 -34.89 12.16
CA ALA A 764 -36.51 -33.79 11.39
C ALA A 764 -35.55 -33.27 10.31
N PHE A 765 -34.25 -33.18 10.62
CA PHE A 765 -33.23 -32.73 9.67
C PHE A 765 -33.12 -33.66 8.46
N TRP A 766 -32.99 -34.98 8.69
CA TRP A 766 -32.81 -35.95 7.60
C TRP A 766 -34.05 -36.10 6.73
N TYR A 767 -35.25 -36.16 7.34
CA TYR A 767 -36.48 -36.17 6.56
C TYR A 767 -36.66 -34.89 5.75
N ARG A 768 -36.26 -33.73 6.29
CA ARG A 768 -36.29 -32.46 5.53
C ARG A 768 -35.36 -32.50 4.31
N GLU A 769 -34.10 -32.94 4.45
CA GLU A 769 -33.19 -33.06 3.29
C GLU A 769 -33.72 -34.03 2.24
N GLU A 770 -34.36 -35.13 2.63
CA GLU A 770 -35.01 -36.05 1.70
C GLU A 770 -36.22 -35.44 0.99
N VAL A 771 -37.05 -34.66 1.70
CA VAL A 771 -38.18 -33.93 1.09
C VAL A 771 -37.65 -32.91 0.07
N LEU A 772 -36.60 -32.15 0.43
CA LEU A 772 -35.98 -31.16 -0.45
C LEU A 772 -35.36 -31.77 -1.71
N LYS A 773 -34.95 -33.04 -1.66
CA LYS A 773 -34.57 -33.77 -2.87
C LYS A 773 -35.77 -33.93 -3.80
N HIS A 774 -36.99 -34.10 -3.32
CA HIS A 774 -38.13 -34.44 -4.17
C HIS A 774 -38.91 -33.25 -4.72
N ILE A 775 -38.70 -32.05 -4.17
CA ILE A 775 -39.45 -30.84 -4.53
C ILE A 775 -38.54 -29.75 -5.09
N ARG A 776 -39.00 -29.02 -6.11
CA ARG A 776 -38.37 -27.81 -6.63
C ARG A 776 -39.42 -26.77 -7.00
N GLY A 777 -39.24 -25.53 -6.59
CA GLY A 777 -40.15 -24.43 -6.94
C GLY A 777 -39.45 -23.38 -7.80
N THR A 778 -40.16 -22.88 -8.81
CA THR A 778 -39.74 -21.73 -9.63
C THR A 778 -40.91 -20.77 -9.79
N TRP A 779 -40.62 -19.50 -10.03
CA TRP A 779 -41.61 -18.46 -10.30
C TRP A 779 -41.24 -17.69 -11.56
N LYS A 780 -42.25 -17.19 -12.28
CA LYS A 780 -42.13 -16.30 -13.44
C LYS A 780 -43.11 -15.14 -13.31
N GLU A 781 -42.68 -13.93 -13.63
CA GLU A 781 -43.57 -12.76 -13.67
C GLU A 781 -44.44 -12.77 -14.93
N ASP A 782 -45.74 -12.51 -14.80
CA ASP A 782 -46.62 -12.40 -15.96
C ASP A 782 -46.44 -11.03 -16.62
N GLY A 783 -45.91 -11.01 -17.85
CA GLY A 783 -45.73 -9.79 -18.65
C GLY A 783 -44.29 -9.26 -18.71
N ASN A 784 -43.39 -9.78 -17.90
CA ASN A 784 -41.95 -9.50 -17.93
C ASN A 784 -41.17 -10.82 -17.99
N ASP A 785 -39.92 -10.82 -18.45
CA ASP A 785 -39.15 -12.08 -18.57
C ASP A 785 -38.40 -12.47 -17.28
N ARG A 786 -38.86 -11.96 -16.13
CA ARG A 786 -38.27 -12.27 -14.83
C ARG A 786 -38.66 -13.67 -14.39
N HIS A 787 -37.68 -14.41 -13.93
CA HIS A 787 -37.86 -15.74 -13.38
C HIS A 787 -36.87 -15.96 -12.24
N GLY A 788 -37.22 -16.84 -11.31
CA GLY A 788 -36.36 -17.19 -10.19
C GLY A 788 -36.75 -18.50 -9.54
N ASP A 789 -35.87 -19.00 -8.68
CA ASP A 789 -36.12 -20.17 -7.85
C ASP A 789 -36.90 -19.74 -6.58
N ILE A 790 -37.75 -20.62 -6.05
CA ILE A 790 -38.44 -20.41 -4.77
C ILE A 790 -37.57 -21.02 -3.67
N GLU A 791 -37.27 -20.24 -2.63
CA GLU A 791 -36.54 -20.73 -1.47
C GLU A 791 -37.43 -21.66 -0.62
N LEU A 792 -37.17 -22.97 -0.72
CA LEU A 792 -37.91 -24.01 0.00
C LEU A 792 -37.13 -24.57 1.19
N ARG A 793 -35.89 -24.16 1.49
CA ARG A 793 -35.13 -24.77 2.60
C ARG A 793 -35.56 -24.33 3.99
N GLY A 794 -36.35 -23.25 4.09
CA GLY A 794 -36.94 -22.74 5.33
C GLY A 794 -38.00 -23.65 6.00
N ILE A 795 -38.22 -24.85 5.47
CA ILE A 795 -39.19 -25.83 5.97
C ILE A 795 -38.80 -26.35 7.35
N ARG A 796 -39.73 -26.28 8.31
CA ARG A 796 -39.62 -26.89 9.63
C ARG A 796 -40.65 -28.00 9.77
N LEU A 797 -40.19 -29.24 9.93
CA LEU A 797 -41.05 -30.41 10.10
C LEU A 797 -41.34 -30.65 11.59
N SER A 798 -42.62 -30.83 11.94
CA SER A 798 -43.03 -31.27 13.28
C SER A 798 -43.09 -32.80 13.35
N SER A 799 -43.09 -33.37 14.56
CA SER A 799 -43.21 -34.84 14.75
C SER A 799 -44.39 -35.43 13.99
N ARG A 800 -45.57 -34.78 14.07
CA ARG A 800 -46.78 -35.21 13.36
C ARG A 800 -46.58 -35.24 11.83
N MET A 801 -45.84 -34.28 11.29
CA MET A 801 -45.58 -34.19 9.85
C MET A 801 -44.59 -35.28 9.41
N ILE A 802 -43.61 -35.58 10.26
CA ILE A 802 -42.66 -36.68 10.03
C ILE A 802 -43.40 -38.01 10.01
N ASP A 803 -44.32 -38.25 10.95
CA ASP A 803 -45.13 -39.47 10.97
C ASP A 803 -45.96 -39.65 9.68
N ALA A 804 -46.41 -38.55 9.07
CA ALA A 804 -47.11 -38.58 7.78
C ALA A 804 -46.18 -38.84 6.58
N ILE A 805 -44.92 -38.41 6.63
CA ILE A 805 -43.92 -38.64 5.56
C ILE A 805 -43.31 -40.04 5.66
N LYS A 806 -43.06 -40.50 6.88
CA LYS A 806 -42.41 -41.77 7.17
C LYS A 806 -43.26 -42.93 6.65
N SER A 807 -42.66 -43.85 5.90
CA SER A 807 -43.29 -45.14 5.58
C SER A 807 -43.30 -46.03 6.82
N ASP A 808 -44.41 -46.71 7.07
CA ASP A 808 -44.48 -47.73 8.12
C ASP A 808 -43.60 -48.92 7.74
N GLU A 809 -42.87 -49.48 8.71
CA GLU A 809 -42.00 -50.63 8.48
C GLU A 809 -42.80 -51.91 8.22
N ILE A 810 -44.02 -52.00 8.78
CA ILE A 810 -44.92 -53.15 8.66
C ILE A 810 -46.36 -52.64 8.57
N THR A 811 -47.03 -52.91 7.45
CA THR A 811 -48.47 -52.66 7.28
C THR A 811 -49.24 -53.98 7.34
N MET A 812 -50.12 -54.15 8.32
CA MET A 812 -50.96 -55.35 8.45
C MET A 812 -52.32 -55.11 7.79
N ASN A 813 -52.61 -55.82 6.69
CA ASN A 813 -53.94 -55.78 6.06
C ASN A 813 -54.69 -57.09 6.34
N MET A 814 -55.87 -56.97 6.93
CA MET A 814 -56.74 -58.10 7.23
C MET A 814 -57.81 -58.22 6.15
N THR A 815 -57.75 -59.28 5.35
CA THR A 815 -58.77 -59.60 4.34
C THR A 815 -59.55 -60.83 4.78
N VAL A 816 -60.89 -60.76 4.70
CA VAL A 816 -61.77 -61.90 4.96
C VAL A 816 -61.89 -62.69 3.67
N VAL A 817 -61.30 -63.88 3.63
CA VAL A 817 -61.33 -64.78 2.46
C VAL A 817 -62.21 -65.98 2.79
N SER A 818 -63.07 -66.38 1.84
CA SER A 818 -63.87 -67.61 1.95
C SER A 818 -62.97 -68.84 1.79
N ASN A 819 -63.20 -69.89 2.57
CA ASN A 819 -62.30 -71.03 2.71
C ASN A 819 -62.10 -71.80 1.38
N GLY A 820 -60.94 -71.63 0.74
CA GLY A 820 -60.49 -72.40 -0.42
C GLY A 820 -59.07 -72.00 -0.85
N ASP A 821 -58.15 -72.96 -0.78
CA ASP A 821 -56.78 -73.07 -1.30
C ASP A 821 -55.84 -71.83 -1.29
N ARG A 822 -54.78 -71.92 -0.48
CA ARG A 822 -53.68 -70.94 -0.39
C ARG A 822 -52.40 -71.53 -0.99
N GLU A 823 -51.89 -70.91 -2.05
CA GLU A 823 -50.45 -70.92 -2.36
C GLU A 823 -49.82 -69.66 -1.76
N HIS A 824 -48.77 -69.84 -0.94
CA HIS A 824 -48.03 -68.76 -0.31
C HIS A 824 -46.77 -68.44 -1.12
N ALA A 825 -46.87 -67.49 -2.04
CA ALA A 825 -45.71 -66.85 -2.67
C ALA A 825 -45.80 -65.34 -2.40
N ALA A 826 -44.77 -64.78 -1.78
CA ALA A 826 -44.68 -63.35 -1.49
C ALA A 826 -44.69 -62.55 -2.81
N ARG A 827 -45.75 -61.80 -3.08
CA ARG A 827 -45.92 -60.98 -4.27
C ARG A 827 -45.70 -59.51 -3.89
N GLN A 828 -44.68 -58.88 -4.48
CA GLN A 828 -44.52 -57.44 -4.33
C GLN A 828 -45.66 -56.71 -5.05
N THR A 829 -46.48 -55.96 -4.31
CA THR A 829 -47.67 -55.25 -4.82
C THR A 829 -47.50 -53.73 -4.87
N GLY A 830 -46.40 -53.21 -4.30
CA GLY A 830 -46.06 -51.79 -4.30
C GLY A 830 -44.57 -51.53 -4.08
N ARG A 831 -44.20 -50.28 -3.80
CA ARG A 831 -42.80 -49.86 -3.65
C ARG A 831 -42.15 -50.38 -2.37
N SER A 832 -42.93 -50.51 -1.29
CA SER A 832 -42.52 -51.08 0.00
C SER A 832 -43.39 -52.25 0.47
N ARG A 833 -44.37 -52.66 -0.36
CA ARG A 833 -45.41 -53.63 0.03
C ARG A 833 -45.20 -55.01 -0.61
N PHE A 834 -45.15 -56.03 0.24
CA PHE A 834 -45.12 -57.45 -0.12
C PHE A 834 -46.38 -58.13 0.43
N GLU A 835 -47.07 -58.90 -0.39
CA GLU A 835 -48.30 -59.64 -0.06
C GLU A 835 -48.03 -61.14 0.04
#